data_AF-A0A9P7R522-F1
#
_entry.id   AF-A0A9P7R522-F1
#
_cell.length_a   1.000
_cell.length_b   1.000
_cell.length_c   1.000
_cell.angle_alpha   90.00
_cell.angle_beta   90.00
_cell.angle_gamma   90.00
#
_symmetry.space_group_name_H-M   'P 1'
#
loop_
_entity.id
_entity.type
_entity.pdbx_description
1 polymer ?
#
loop_
_entity_poly.entity_id
_entity_poly.type
_entity_poly.pdbx_seq_one_letter_code
_entity_poly.pdbx_strand_id
1 'polypeptide(L)'
;MSSPNFAGFSPWRRRAASLSSQRSQRNSAEINPENPLLSPGRNSQNAPDSRTLLSSSVSSSHREPIRSFIHGNSARSVREDTAELASYLLSDKKTGQSPAFLSRQRSQSSALARETAISDNEEEDDDEITHAASSETIQEVSEPPSPDGNEDEIPEDGPSILTNLLKKSPPQSHRDPSPEPHSEPLEPSSPEPKRAHSAERQERGEQQPARIVVRQPTERTPLIPRLSSDSLESYNTSGASTEVDVEGQKQRPKKRWLGGLKDLTVNVEERIVHGYQIATSPKAWDRQALWQNAVVAPVSCLPAVIVGLLLNVLDALSYGMILFPLGKPIFAGLGSAGISIFYVSTIVSQLTFSTGSIFKGGVGSELIEVVPFFHNMAQTITDHIGEDQPDAVIATTIVTYAISSMMTGAVFYLMGKFNFGYMVGFIPRHILIGCIGGVGWFLVATGFEVSARMDGSLEYDMDTLHKLFQSDTVLLWLIPLLLAIVLFYSQTRGASKYFLPLYIITIPIVFYFFVFSLDALEPDTLRDHGWIFEGPPADEPWWYFYTLYKFNLVEWDAVLECIPAMLALTFFGILHVPINVPALALQTGEDNADLDRELKLHGYSNFISGLCGSIQNYLVYANTVFFMRSGGDSRLAGVMLAALTFGVMVIGPKIIGFIPIMMVGTLIFDLGFELLLEAVWLPRKKLKLAEYLTVIVIVLVMGIYDFVIGIGVGIILAFASLIIQTSRVSAVRASYTGEIVGSTVRRNPSQHHYLQEVRRQIYIVKLTGFLFFGTVVSVEEKIRALIDDSAFAERPIKYLVLDLYHVTGLDYSAGEAFNTISRLLDNKGIVMVLSGKDAESEVGRNLRAMGLGNEDNESIEVTLLPDLNSALESCENELLKTLYTSQEALHNGSRHAPTANLDVPSKPDRGSFDLVINSPRRNHLHEAARNALANTESSGTKRWQSFKEPLRLMLQIFQGLSERNEDFWFRAVGYFSRMEYQAGTVLFTRGEPAKGFYLVEKGILRADYDMPQGKLTESIVAGTTCGELPFFSETDRTATVTVDRDCVAWRMDKEGWQRLQKDQPDVAQELLRVSLKLTSERMSSITSYILTTAG
;
A
#
# COMPACT_ATOMS: atom_id res chain seq x y z
N MET A 1 -33.00 -19.93 32.41
CA MET A 1 -34.07 -19.02 31.95
C MET A 1 -33.77 -18.60 30.52
N SER A 2 -34.76 -18.57 29.64
CA SER A 2 -34.60 -18.33 28.20
C SER A 2 -34.68 -16.84 27.85
N SER A 3 -33.66 -16.30 27.19
CA SER A 3 -33.65 -14.94 26.67
C SER A 3 -34.20 -14.89 25.23
N PRO A 4 -35.02 -13.90 24.84
CA PRO A 4 -35.54 -13.79 23.48
C PRO A 4 -34.49 -13.27 22.49
N ASN A 5 -34.55 -13.76 21.24
CA ASN A 5 -33.69 -13.31 20.15
C ASN A 5 -34.04 -11.89 19.71
N PHE A 6 -33.21 -10.90 20.06
CA PHE A 6 -33.31 -9.53 19.54
C PHE A 6 -32.85 -9.47 18.07
N ALA A 7 -33.81 -9.57 17.15
CA ALA A 7 -33.61 -9.29 15.73
C ALA A 7 -33.42 -7.78 15.47
N GLY A 8 -32.85 -7.43 14.31
CA GLY A 8 -32.35 -6.08 14.02
C GLY A 8 -33.41 -4.97 13.91
N PHE A 9 -33.06 -3.80 14.45
CA PHE A 9 -33.80 -2.53 14.35
C PHE A 9 -33.53 -1.80 13.02
N SER A 10 -34.42 -0.87 12.65
CA SER A 10 -34.59 -0.19 11.33
C SER A 10 -34.95 -1.10 10.14
N PRO A 11 -35.99 -0.77 9.33
CA PRO A 11 -36.31 -1.50 8.11
C PRO A 11 -35.40 -1.15 6.92
N TRP A 12 -34.76 0.02 6.90
CA TRP A 12 -33.82 0.40 5.83
C TRP A 12 -32.67 -0.60 5.74
N ARG A 13 -32.07 -0.92 6.89
CA ARG A 13 -30.99 -1.91 7.01
C ARG A 13 -31.45 -3.35 6.75
N ARG A 14 -32.76 -3.65 6.87
CA ARG A 14 -33.35 -4.96 6.52
C ARG A 14 -33.27 -5.28 5.01
N ARG A 15 -33.00 -4.29 4.15
CA ARG A 15 -32.74 -4.48 2.70
C ARG A 15 -31.25 -4.70 2.35
N ALA A 16 -30.35 -4.68 3.34
CA ALA A 16 -28.91 -4.92 3.16
C ALA A 16 -28.42 -6.22 3.83
N ALA A 17 -29.11 -6.70 4.87
CA ALA A 17 -28.66 -7.83 5.69
C ALA A 17 -29.06 -9.24 5.17
N SER A 18 -29.77 -9.35 4.05
CA SER A 18 -30.37 -10.62 3.58
C SER A 18 -29.51 -11.42 2.58
N LEU A 19 -28.32 -10.94 2.19
CA LEU A 19 -27.50 -11.56 1.15
C LEU A 19 -26.11 -12.06 1.61
N SER A 20 -25.69 -11.76 2.84
CA SER A 20 -24.42 -12.26 3.40
C SER A 20 -24.52 -13.64 4.08
N SER A 21 -25.71 -14.25 4.15
CA SER A 21 -25.96 -15.52 4.84
C SER A 21 -26.41 -16.69 3.95
N GLN A 22 -26.74 -16.47 2.67
CA GLN A 22 -27.19 -17.52 1.73
C GLN A 22 -26.10 -18.05 0.79
N ARG A 23 -24.88 -18.28 1.29
CA ARG A 23 -23.88 -19.10 0.57
C ARG A 23 -22.93 -19.91 1.46
N SER A 24 -23.41 -20.38 2.62
CA SER A 24 -22.65 -21.22 3.55
C SER A 24 -23.42 -22.45 4.09
N GLN A 25 -24.42 -22.95 3.36
CA GLN A 25 -25.13 -24.21 3.69
C GLN A 25 -25.41 -25.06 2.46
N ARG A 26 -24.41 -25.86 2.06
CA ARG A 26 -24.57 -27.15 1.39
C ARG A 26 -23.31 -27.99 1.62
N ASN A 27 -23.50 -29.30 1.76
CA ASN A 27 -22.48 -30.31 2.04
C ASN A 27 -21.90 -30.31 3.47
N SER A 28 -22.77 -30.63 4.44
CA SER A 28 -22.39 -31.28 5.70
C SER A 28 -23.38 -32.42 5.97
N ALA A 29 -23.16 -33.56 5.30
CA ALA A 29 -23.91 -34.79 5.53
C ALA A 29 -23.18 -35.64 6.60
N GLU A 30 -23.93 -36.46 7.32
CA GLU A 30 -23.47 -37.07 8.57
C GLU A 30 -22.42 -38.18 8.38
N ILE A 31 -21.45 -38.23 9.30
CA ILE A 31 -20.60 -39.40 9.50
C ILE A 31 -21.33 -40.28 10.52
N ASN A 32 -21.63 -41.53 10.15
CA ASN A 32 -22.06 -42.56 11.10
C ASN A 32 -21.35 -43.87 10.75
N PRO A 33 -20.57 -44.49 11.65
CA PRO A 33 -19.75 -45.66 11.31
C PRO A 33 -20.44 -46.98 11.66
N GLU A 34 -20.34 -48.00 10.79
CA GLU A 34 -20.12 -49.38 11.26
C GLU A 34 -19.71 -50.38 10.15
N ASN A 35 -18.61 -51.08 10.42
CA ASN A 35 -18.32 -52.48 10.06
C ASN A 35 -18.15 -52.91 8.57
N PRO A 36 -17.53 -54.09 8.31
CA PRO A 36 -16.50 -54.18 7.26
C PRO A 36 -16.67 -55.36 6.29
N LEU A 37 -15.78 -55.47 5.28
CA LEU A 37 -14.98 -56.67 4.97
C LEU A 37 -14.29 -56.61 3.57
N LEU A 38 -13.24 -57.44 3.44
CA LEU A 38 -12.67 -58.02 2.21
C LEU A 38 -11.88 -57.13 1.24
N SER A 39 -10.90 -57.80 0.62
CA SER A 39 -9.86 -57.33 -0.30
C SER A 39 -9.71 -58.39 -1.41
N PRO A 40 -8.66 -58.41 -2.25
CA PRO A 40 -8.06 -57.37 -3.10
C PRO A 40 -8.05 -57.78 -4.60
N GLY A 41 -7.59 -56.92 -5.54
CA GLY A 41 -7.11 -57.47 -6.83
C GLY A 41 -6.85 -56.54 -8.04
N ARG A 42 -5.56 -56.45 -8.40
CA ARG A 42 -4.98 -56.57 -9.76
C ARG A 42 -5.48 -55.73 -10.97
N ASN A 43 -4.49 -55.03 -11.57
CA ASN A 43 -4.11 -55.04 -13.00
C ASN A 43 -5.04 -54.39 -14.05
N SER A 44 -4.55 -53.87 -15.19
CA SER A 44 -3.21 -53.42 -15.64
C SER A 44 -3.29 -52.84 -17.07
N GLN A 45 -2.30 -52.04 -17.51
CA GLN A 45 -1.97 -51.77 -18.94
C GLN A 45 -3.04 -50.95 -19.72
N ASN A 46 -2.73 -49.98 -20.59
CA ASN A 46 -1.55 -49.68 -21.42
C ASN A 46 -1.37 -48.15 -21.67
N ALA A 47 -0.18 -47.76 -22.17
CA ALA A 47 0.09 -46.50 -22.88
C ALA A 47 0.06 -46.75 -24.43
N PRO A 48 0.23 -45.77 -25.36
CA PRO A 48 1.35 -44.81 -25.40
C PRO A 48 1.04 -43.36 -25.87
N ASP A 49 2.03 -42.50 -25.64
CA ASP A 49 2.50 -41.34 -26.43
C ASP A 49 1.58 -40.55 -27.39
N SER A 50 1.61 -39.23 -27.23
CA SER A 50 2.29 -38.37 -28.23
C SER A 50 2.61 -36.97 -27.65
N ARG A 51 3.63 -36.30 -28.22
CA ARG A 51 4.17 -35.02 -27.77
C ARG A 51 3.69 -33.85 -28.62
N THR A 52 3.42 -32.71 -27.99
CA THR A 52 3.86 -31.39 -28.51
C THR A 52 4.15 -30.44 -27.34
N LEU A 53 5.43 -30.15 -27.11
CA LEU A 53 5.87 -29.03 -26.27
C LEU A 53 6.00 -27.79 -27.16
N LEU A 54 5.44 -26.65 -26.74
CA LEU A 54 5.73 -25.35 -27.31
C LEU A 54 6.62 -24.57 -26.34
N SER A 55 7.79 -24.15 -26.83
CA SER A 55 8.81 -23.46 -26.05
C SER A 55 8.56 -21.95 -25.98
N SER A 56 8.39 -21.41 -24.78
CA SER A 56 8.55 -19.97 -24.52
C SER A 56 9.98 -19.69 -24.07
N SER A 57 10.78 -19.08 -24.95
CA SER A 57 12.18 -18.71 -24.67
C SER A 57 12.24 -17.50 -23.73
N VAL A 58 12.38 -17.74 -22.43
CA VAL A 58 12.70 -16.67 -21.46
C VAL A 58 14.19 -16.35 -21.55
N SER A 59 14.52 -15.09 -21.86
CA SER A 59 15.89 -14.60 -22.01
C SER A 59 16.68 -14.75 -20.71
N SER A 60 17.84 -15.42 -20.78
CA SER A 60 18.71 -15.65 -19.63
C SER A 60 19.51 -14.39 -19.25
N SER A 61 18.91 -13.51 -18.45
CA SER A 61 19.63 -12.42 -17.79
C SER A 61 20.65 -12.98 -16.79
N HIS A 62 21.89 -13.15 -17.23
CA HIS A 62 23.02 -13.43 -16.33
C HIS A 62 23.18 -12.23 -15.38
N ARG A 63 22.91 -12.44 -14.08
CA ARG A 63 23.43 -11.57 -13.04
C ARG A 63 24.84 -12.05 -12.71
N GLU A 64 25.82 -11.21 -13.04
CA GLU A 64 27.20 -11.38 -12.61
C GLU A 64 27.31 -11.31 -11.06
N PRO A 65 28.37 -11.89 -10.46
CA PRO A 65 28.62 -11.74 -9.03
C PRO A 65 28.91 -10.27 -8.69
N ILE A 66 27.96 -9.62 -8.00
CA ILE A 66 28.06 -8.23 -7.58
C ILE A 66 29.21 -8.07 -6.58
N ARG A 67 30.11 -7.12 -6.84
CA ARG A 67 31.18 -6.75 -5.90
C ARG A 67 30.56 -6.12 -4.66
N SER A 68 31.01 -6.52 -3.47
CA SER A 68 30.75 -5.74 -2.25
C SER A 68 31.63 -4.49 -2.26
N PHE A 69 31.01 -3.35 -2.56
CA PHE A 69 31.68 -2.06 -2.68
C PHE A 69 31.97 -1.44 -1.31
N ILE A 70 32.93 -2.01 -0.58
CA ILE A 70 33.81 -1.19 0.26
C ILE A 70 34.53 -0.23 -0.71
N HIS A 71 34.62 1.06 -0.38
CA HIS A 71 35.50 1.98 -1.10
C HIS A 71 36.77 2.21 -0.27
N GLY A 72 37.88 2.42 -0.97
CA GLY A 72 39.23 2.13 -0.47
C GLY A 72 39.91 1.01 -1.28
N ASN A 73 41.21 1.15 -1.51
CA ASN A 73 41.94 0.31 -2.46
C ASN A 73 41.94 -1.18 -2.05
N SER A 74 41.61 -2.05 -3.00
CA SER A 74 41.52 -3.52 -2.85
C SER A 74 40.36 -4.06 -2.00
N ALA A 75 39.16 -3.47 -2.12
CA ALA A 75 37.91 -4.06 -1.65
C ALA A 75 37.66 -5.46 -2.22
N ARG A 76 37.63 -6.46 -1.33
CA ARG A 76 37.34 -7.86 -1.64
C ARG A 76 35.90 -8.24 -1.30
N SER A 77 35.41 -9.33 -1.88
CA SER A 77 34.10 -9.89 -1.51
C SER A 77 34.17 -10.83 -0.30
N VAL A 78 33.08 -10.91 0.47
CA VAL A 78 32.93 -11.81 1.63
C VAL A 78 33.33 -13.25 1.27
N ARG A 79 32.96 -13.72 0.07
CA ARG A 79 33.31 -15.07 -0.44
C ARG A 79 34.80 -15.24 -0.75
N GLU A 80 35.51 -14.15 -1.04
CA GLU A 80 36.95 -14.19 -1.32
C GLU A 80 37.73 -14.44 -0.04
N ASP A 81 37.33 -13.78 1.05
CA ASP A 81 37.87 -14.02 2.39
C ASP A 81 37.44 -15.41 2.92
N THR A 82 36.19 -15.84 2.67
CA THR A 82 35.75 -17.24 2.90
C THR A 82 36.69 -18.26 2.21
N ALA A 83 37.06 -18.00 0.96
CA ALA A 83 37.96 -18.86 0.19
C ALA A 83 39.38 -18.86 0.79
N GLU A 84 39.91 -17.69 1.15
CA GLU A 84 41.27 -17.57 1.70
C GLU A 84 41.36 -18.30 3.05
N LEU A 85 40.42 -18.07 3.97
CA LEU A 85 40.33 -18.74 5.27
C LEU A 85 40.26 -20.27 5.12
N ALA A 86 39.37 -20.78 4.25
CA ALA A 86 39.26 -22.22 3.99
C ALA A 86 40.55 -22.81 3.40
N SER A 87 41.18 -22.11 2.45
CA SER A 87 42.43 -22.58 1.83
C SER A 87 43.63 -22.54 2.76
N TYR A 88 43.70 -21.58 3.69
CA TYR A 88 44.82 -21.40 4.61
C TYR A 88 45.01 -22.62 5.53
N LEU A 89 43.91 -23.18 6.04
CA LEU A 89 43.91 -24.38 6.90
C LEU A 89 44.48 -25.62 6.21
N LEU A 90 44.41 -25.67 4.87
CA LEU A 90 44.85 -26.78 4.03
C LEU A 90 46.25 -26.57 3.42
N SER A 91 46.78 -25.34 3.51
CA SER A 91 48.00 -24.92 2.82
C SER A 91 49.29 -25.44 3.46
N ASP A 92 50.25 -25.85 2.62
CA ASP A 92 51.59 -26.26 3.08
C ASP A 92 52.45 -25.03 3.42
N LYS A 93 52.77 -24.83 4.70
CA LYS A 93 53.67 -23.75 5.19
C LYS A 93 55.15 -23.97 4.82
N LYS A 94 55.46 -24.09 3.52
CA LYS A 94 56.81 -23.93 2.95
C LYS A 94 57.15 -22.47 2.64
N THR A 95 56.15 -21.63 2.43
CA THR A 95 56.31 -20.16 2.27
C THR A 95 56.21 -19.48 3.63
N GLY A 96 57.30 -18.87 4.09
CA GLY A 96 57.41 -18.21 5.40
C GLY A 96 56.77 -16.82 5.51
N GLN A 97 55.61 -16.60 4.88
CA GLN A 97 54.85 -15.36 4.97
C GLN A 97 53.63 -15.57 5.87
N SER A 98 53.39 -14.66 6.82
CA SER A 98 52.10 -14.53 7.47
C SER A 98 51.05 -14.08 6.43
N PRO A 99 49.83 -14.63 6.45
CA PRO A 99 48.85 -14.34 5.41
C PRO A 99 48.29 -12.93 5.57
N ALA A 100 48.12 -12.23 4.44
CA ALA A 100 47.73 -10.82 4.41
C ALA A 100 46.30 -10.54 4.94
N PHE A 101 45.52 -11.55 5.35
CA PHE A 101 44.24 -11.38 6.04
C PHE A 101 44.37 -11.27 7.58
N LEU A 102 45.47 -11.74 8.18
CA LEU A 102 45.71 -11.64 9.63
C LEU A 102 46.29 -10.28 10.03
N SER A 103 47.11 -9.66 9.17
CA SER A 103 47.53 -8.26 9.33
C SER A 103 46.40 -7.27 9.08
N ARG A 104 45.35 -7.65 8.34
CA ARG A 104 44.09 -6.90 8.21
C ARG A 104 43.15 -7.14 9.39
N GLN A 105 43.58 -6.71 10.57
CA GLN A 105 42.64 -6.28 11.60
C GLN A 105 41.90 -5.03 11.08
N ARG A 106 40.57 -5.02 11.16
CA ARG A 106 39.80 -3.76 11.17
C ARG A 106 40.31 -2.90 12.33
N SER A 107 40.32 -1.59 12.16
CA SER A 107 41.13 -0.57 12.88
C SER A 107 40.80 -0.32 14.37
N GLN A 108 40.39 -1.36 15.11
CA GLN A 108 40.13 -1.29 16.56
C GLN A 108 41.38 -0.97 17.42
N SER A 109 42.59 -1.05 16.86
CA SER A 109 43.83 -0.63 17.53
C SER A 109 44.07 0.88 17.51
N SER A 110 43.45 1.62 16.58
CA SER A 110 43.64 3.06 16.44
C SER A 110 42.91 3.85 17.54
N ALA A 111 41.71 3.42 17.93
CA ALA A 111 40.92 4.06 18.99
C ALA A 111 41.58 3.91 20.37
N LEU A 112 42.14 2.73 20.68
CA LEU A 112 42.73 2.40 21.98
C LEU A 112 44.00 3.19 22.31
N ALA A 113 44.71 3.73 21.30
CA ALA A 113 45.83 4.66 21.52
C ALA A 113 45.39 6.02 22.09
N ARG A 114 44.08 6.31 22.07
CA ARG A 114 43.48 7.57 22.52
C ARG A 114 42.79 7.46 23.88
N GLU A 115 42.47 6.24 24.34
CA GLU A 115 41.90 6.00 25.69
C GLU A 115 42.97 5.99 26.79
N THR A 116 44.20 5.57 26.49
CA THR A 116 45.34 5.57 27.45
C THR A 116 45.94 6.96 27.70
N ALA A 117 45.26 8.03 27.30
CA ALA A 117 45.67 9.43 27.46
C ALA A 117 44.64 10.27 28.24
N ILE A 118 43.61 9.64 28.83
CA ILE A 118 42.48 10.31 29.49
C ILE A 118 42.12 9.62 30.82
N SER A 119 43.15 9.20 31.60
CA SER A 119 42.95 8.58 32.92
C SER A 119 43.88 9.09 34.03
N ASP A 120 44.72 10.09 33.75
CA ASP A 120 45.55 10.80 34.74
C ASP A 120 45.47 12.30 34.44
N ASN A 121 44.81 13.05 35.32
CA ASN A 121 44.93 14.50 35.64
C ASN A 121 43.58 15.06 36.16
N GLU A 122 43.42 15.06 37.48
CA GLU A 122 42.69 16.11 38.20
C GLU A 122 43.72 17.18 38.65
N GLU A 123 43.24 18.32 39.19
CA GLU A 123 44.00 19.46 39.77
C GLU A 123 44.49 20.60 38.82
N GLU A 124 43.79 21.74 38.97
CA GLU A 124 44.18 23.18 39.09
C GLU A 124 45.29 23.88 38.24
N ASP A 125 44.90 25.06 37.74
CA ASP A 125 45.57 26.39 37.58
C ASP A 125 46.81 26.68 36.68
N ASP A 126 46.61 27.74 35.87
CA ASP A 126 47.47 28.86 35.42
C ASP A 126 48.91 28.75 34.83
N ASP A 127 49.10 29.61 33.81
CA ASP A 127 50.29 30.38 33.38
C ASP A 127 51.48 29.82 32.54
N GLU A 128 51.91 30.74 31.66
CA GLU A 128 53.11 30.96 30.84
C GLU A 128 54.26 29.92 30.58
N ILE A 129 54.40 29.59 29.27
CA ILE A 129 55.62 29.80 28.43
C ILE A 129 56.85 28.82 28.47
N THR A 130 57.44 28.63 27.28
CA THR A 130 58.79 28.12 26.89
C THR A 130 59.15 26.61 26.81
N HIS A 131 59.50 26.20 25.57
CA HIS A 131 60.50 25.23 25.08
C HIS A 131 61.25 24.33 26.11
N ALA A 132 61.54 23.03 25.86
CA ALA A 132 62.23 22.51 24.67
C ALA A 132 62.41 20.97 24.65
N ALA A 133 62.49 20.37 23.45
CA ALA A 133 63.23 19.13 23.06
C ALA A 133 62.87 17.79 23.76
N SER A 134 63.01 16.61 23.15
CA SER A 134 63.75 16.22 21.94
C SER A 134 63.27 14.89 21.30
N SER A 135 63.52 14.74 19.99
CA SER A 135 63.94 13.50 19.31
C SER A 135 63.09 12.21 19.43
N GLU A 136 62.42 11.85 18.32
CA GLU A 136 62.65 10.54 17.72
C GLU A 136 62.72 10.66 16.17
N THR A 137 63.30 9.67 15.48
CA THR A 137 63.90 9.87 14.14
C THR A 137 63.08 9.25 13.00
N ILE A 138 62.82 10.03 11.94
CA ILE A 138 62.17 9.55 10.71
C ILE A 138 63.24 9.19 9.66
N GLN A 139 63.02 8.11 8.91
CA GLN A 139 63.91 7.62 7.86
C GLN A 139 63.54 8.23 6.49
N GLU A 140 64.52 8.85 5.83
CA GLU A 140 64.34 9.66 4.61
C GLU A 140 64.43 8.83 3.32
N VAL A 141 63.58 9.14 2.33
CA VAL A 141 63.67 8.68 0.93
C VAL A 141 63.25 9.85 0.01
N SER A 142 64.02 10.10 -1.05
CA SER A 142 64.02 11.38 -1.79
C SER A 142 63.03 11.48 -2.96
N GLU A 143 62.50 12.68 -3.19
CA GLU A 143 61.80 13.06 -4.42
C GLU A 143 62.75 13.70 -5.47
N PRO A 144 62.44 13.62 -6.78
CA PRO A 144 63.12 14.40 -7.82
C PRO A 144 62.54 15.83 -7.94
N PRO A 145 63.33 16.82 -8.41
CA PRO A 145 62.99 18.23 -8.25
C PRO A 145 62.04 18.81 -9.33
N SER A 146 61.16 19.71 -8.89
CA SER A 146 60.57 20.76 -9.73
C SER A 146 61.56 21.91 -9.98
N PRO A 147 61.29 22.76 -10.99
CA PRO A 147 61.73 24.16 -10.95
C PRO A 147 60.56 25.15 -11.11
N ASP A 148 60.44 26.03 -10.11
CA ASP A 148 60.15 27.48 -10.17
C ASP A 148 58.88 28.02 -10.87
N GLY A 149 58.19 28.97 -10.21
CA GLY A 149 56.96 29.58 -10.78
C GLY A 149 56.28 30.75 -10.03
N ASN A 150 56.61 31.00 -8.76
CA ASN A 150 56.31 32.17 -7.92
C ASN A 150 54.84 32.67 -7.67
N GLU A 151 54.66 33.16 -6.44
CA GLU A 151 53.81 34.29 -6.01
C GLU A 151 52.26 34.15 -5.96
N ASP A 152 51.81 33.66 -4.80
CA ASP A 152 51.04 34.42 -3.77
C ASP A 152 49.49 34.48 -3.71
N GLU A 153 49.05 34.34 -2.45
CA GLU A 153 47.79 34.75 -1.77
C GLU A 153 46.45 33.98 -1.95
N ILE A 154 45.61 34.13 -0.92
CA ILE A 154 44.60 33.21 -0.32
C ILE A 154 43.58 34.11 0.47
N PRO A 155 42.28 33.81 0.72
CA PRO A 155 41.36 32.71 0.31
C PRO A 155 39.96 33.16 -0.24
N GLU A 156 39.02 32.19 -0.29
CA GLU A 156 37.57 32.26 0.06
C GLU A 156 36.43 32.44 -0.99
N ASP A 157 35.70 31.34 -1.19
CA ASP A 157 34.23 31.18 -1.18
C ASP A 157 33.28 31.72 -2.29
N GLY A 158 33.40 31.12 -3.48
CA GLY A 158 32.28 30.42 -4.14
C GLY A 158 31.15 31.24 -4.82
N PRO A 159 30.02 30.59 -5.23
CA PRO A 159 29.71 29.16 -5.23
C PRO A 159 29.22 28.58 -6.58
N SER A 160 28.81 27.29 -6.57
CA SER A 160 27.87 26.65 -7.53
C SER A 160 28.35 26.23 -8.94
N ILE A 161 28.80 24.97 -9.03
CA ILE A 161 28.98 24.19 -10.28
C ILE A 161 27.66 24.00 -11.06
N LEU A 162 26.50 24.09 -10.39
CA LEU A 162 25.17 23.85 -10.96
C LEU A 162 24.85 24.77 -12.15
N THR A 163 25.41 25.97 -12.16
CA THR A 163 25.28 26.96 -13.24
C THR A 163 25.88 26.51 -14.58
N ASN A 164 26.88 25.60 -14.56
CA ASN A 164 27.56 25.12 -15.76
C ASN A 164 26.93 23.87 -16.38
N LEU A 165 26.13 23.09 -15.62
CA LEU A 165 25.47 21.89 -16.14
C LEU A 165 24.16 22.19 -16.91
N LEU A 166 23.48 23.29 -16.61
CA LEU A 166 22.18 23.66 -17.21
C LEU A 166 22.27 24.33 -18.60
N LYS A 167 23.45 24.35 -19.25
CA LYS A 167 23.75 25.24 -20.40
C LYS A 167 24.07 24.56 -21.74
N LYS A 168 23.69 23.28 -21.96
CA LYS A 168 23.97 22.56 -23.23
C LYS A 168 22.78 21.83 -23.86
N SER A 169 22.12 22.47 -24.83
CA SER A 169 21.57 21.93 -26.11
C SER A 169 20.34 22.73 -26.59
N PRO A 170 20.03 22.80 -27.91
CA PRO A 170 20.86 22.63 -29.12
C PRO A 170 20.97 23.98 -29.91
N PRO A 171 21.51 24.03 -31.15
CA PRO A 171 20.64 23.92 -32.35
C PRO A 171 21.32 23.29 -33.59
N GLN A 172 20.66 23.37 -34.76
CA GLN A 172 21.13 22.90 -36.07
C GLN A 172 21.72 24.03 -36.97
N SER A 173 22.42 23.59 -38.03
CA SER A 173 22.57 24.23 -39.36
C SER A 173 23.49 25.44 -39.56
N HIS A 174 24.52 25.22 -40.39
CA HIS A 174 25.08 26.09 -41.45
C HIS A 174 25.70 25.09 -42.47
N ARG A 175 25.55 25.14 -43.80
CA ARG A 175 25.24 26.17 -44.82
C ARG A 175 26.48 26.96 -45.28
N ASP A 176 26.96 26.59 -46.47
CA ASP A 176 28.11 27.14 -47.21
C ASP A 176 27.94 26.80 -48.72
N PRO A 177 28.67 27.39 -49.69
CA PRO A 177 28.23 28.67 -50.27
C PRO A 177 27.93 28.67 -51.80
N SER A 178 27.50 29.83 -52.30
CA SER A 178 27.15 30.15 -53.71
C SER A 178 28.38 30.12 -54.65
N PRO A 179 28.24 30.01 -56.00
CA PRO A 179 27.53 31.00 -56.85
C PRO A 179 26.68 30.43 -58.03
N GLU A 180 26.08 31.35 -58.79
CA GLU A 180 25.27 31.17 -60.02
C GLU A 180 26.15 31.06 -61.31
N PRO A 181 25.59 30.95 -62.54
CA PRO A 181 24.53 30.06 -63.05
C PRO A 181 24.92 29.32 -64.38
N HIS A 182 23.95 28.58 -64.98
CA HIS A 182 23.74 28.26 -66.43
C HIS A 182 23.70 26.78 -66.87
N SER A 183 22.81 26.55 -67.86
CA SER A 183 22.81 25.52 -68.94
C SER A 183 22.57 24.02 -68.67
N GLU A 184 21.68 23.47 -69.52
CA GLU A 184 21.53 22.04 -69.94
C GLU A 184 22.77 21.59 -70.81
N PRO A 185 22.88 20.36 -71.40
CA PRO A 185 21.87 19.28 -71.53
C PRO A 185 22.34 17.79 -71.49
N LEU A 186 21.36 16.89 -71.65
CA LEU A 186 21.40 15.52 -72.26
C LEU A 186 22.24 14.38 -71.65
N GLU A 187 21.52 13.31 -71.26
CA GLU A 187 21.61 11.88 -71.68
C GLU A 187 22.97 11.22 -72.07
N PRO A 188 23.18 9.90 -71.76
CA PRO A 188 22.68 8.89 -72.72
C PRO A 188 22.38 7.44 -72.23
N SER A 189 21.64 6.72 -73.09
CA SER A 189 21.81 5.30 -73.49
C SER A 189 21.32 4.09 -72.64
N SER A 190 20.63 3.21 -73.37
CA SER A 190 20.30 1.79 -73.11
C SER A 190 21.27 0.89 -73.97
N PRO A 191 21.06 -0.40 -74.40
CA PRO A 191 19.90 -1.32 -74.28
C PRO A 191 20.17 -2.86 -74.11
N GLU A 192 19.10 -3.63 -73.74
CA GLU A 192 18.67 -4.98 -74.23
C GLU A 192 19.64 -6.22 -74.35
N PRO A 193 19.21 -7.44 -74.82
CA PRO A 193 17.92 -8.19 -74.70
C PRO A 193 18.04 -9.73 -74.44
N LYS A 194 16.90 -10.43 -74.13
CA LYS A 194 16.40 -11.74 -74.71
C LYS A 194 15.78 -12.79 -73.74
N ARG A 195 14.61 -13.34 -74.14
CA ARG A 195 14.12 -14.78 -74.20
C ARG A 195 14.38 -15.79 -73.05
N ALA A 196 13.58 -16.85 -72.79
CA ALA A 196 12.21 -17.30 -73.14
C ALA A 196 11.89 -18.66 -72.41
N HIS A 197 10.74 -19.31 -72.70
CA HIS A 197 10.27 -20.67 -72.28
C HIS A 197 9.65 -20.86 -70.88
N SER A 198 8.76 -21.84 -70.59
CA SER A 198 7.59 -22.45 -71.32
C SER A 198 6.89 -23.55 -70.46
N ALA A 199 5.59 -23.85 -70.68
CA ALA A 199 4.82 -25.03 -70.18
C ALA A 199 4.56 -25.07 -68.64
N GLU A 200 3.66 -25.85 -68.00
CA GLU A 200 2.39 -26.62 -68.26
C GLU A 200 1.85 -27.10 -66.86
N ARG A 201 0.69 -27.74 -66.59
CA ARG A 201 -0.70 -27.87 -67.14
C ARG A 201 -1.52 -28.85 -66.24
N GLN A 202 -2.87 -28.83 -66.30
CA GLN A 202 -3.80 -29.93 -65.84
C GLN A 202 -3.90 -30.18 -64.29
N GLU A 203 -4.95 -30.77 -63.68
CA GLU A 203 -6.33 -31.14 -64.09
C GLU A 203 -7.29 -31.39 -62.87
N ARG A 204 -8.63 -31.29 -63.07
CA ARG A 204 -9.78 -31.93 -62.34
C ARG A 204 -9.96 -31.76 -60.80
N GLY A 205 -11.17 -31.88 -60.22
CA GLY A 205 -12.54 -31.89 -60.80
C GLY A 205 -13.61 -32.66 -59.98
N GLU A 206 -14.84 -32.11 -59.91
CA GLU A 206 -16.15 -32.83 -59.76
C GLU A 206 -16.46 -33.55 -58.40
N GLN A 207 -17.71 -33.82 -57.95
CA GLN A 207 -19.09 -33.42 -58.32
C GLN A 207 -20.07 -33.56 -57.10
N GLN A 208 -21.34 -33.15 -57.25
CA GLN A 208 -22.49 -33.33 -56.30
C GLN A 208 -23.22 -34.69 -56.56
N PRO A 209 -24.39 -35.11 -55.96
CA PRO A 209 -25.46 -34.33 -55.29
C PRO A 209 -26.30 -34.97 -54.11
N ALA A 210 -27.22 -34.14 -53.57
CA ALA A 210 -28.59 -34.47 -53.10
C ALA A 210 -28.86 -35.42 -51.88
N ARG A 211 -30.05 -35.46 -51.24
CA ARG A 211 -31.12 -34.48 -50.90
C ARG A 211 -32.28 -35.23 -50.20
N ILE A 212 -32.73 -34.85 -49.00
CA ILE A 212 -34.10 -35.10 -48.42
C ILE A 212 -34.26 -34.26 -47.14
N VAL A 213 -35.50 -33.88 -46.79
CA VAL A 213 -35.83 -32.88 -45.74
C VAL A 213 -37.12 -33.26 -44.99
N VAL A 214 -37.14 -33.12 -43.65
CA VAL A 214 -38.29 -32.88 -42.72
C VAL A 214 -37.80 -33.05 -41.27
N ARG A 215 -38.10 -32.20 -40.25
CA ARG A 215 -38.59 -30.81 -40.19
C ARG A 215 -38.45 -30.27 -38.73
N GLN A 216 -38.35 -28.94 -38.54
CA GLN A 216 -38.47 -28.18 -37.25
C GLN A 216 -37.35 -28.39 -36.20
N PRO A 217 -37.15 -27.47 -35.23
CA PRO A 217 -36.90 -26.03 -35.47
C PRO A 217 -35.68 -25.47 -34.69
N THR A 218 -35.47 -24.16 -34.84
CA THR A 218 -34.44 -23.26 -34.26
C THR A 218 -34.38 -23.28 -32.71
N GLU A 219 -33.34 -22.77 -32.02
CA GLU A 219 -32.32 -21.79 -32.44
C GLU A 219 -31.00 -21.85 -31.62
N ARG A 220 -29.88 -21.44 -32.24
CA ARG A 220 -28.66 -20.95 -31.56
C ARG A 220 -27.97 -19.91 -32.45
N THR A 221 -27.41 -18.88 -31.82
CA THR A 221 -26.38 -17.96 -32.34
C THR A 221 -25.13 -18.74 -32.82
N PRO A 222 -24.25 -18.21 -33.73
CA PRO A 222 -23.74 -16.83 -33.64
C PRO A 222 -23.25 -16.12 -34.95
N LEU A 223 -22.72 -14.89 -34.74
CA LEU A 223 -21.61 -14.22 -35.46
C LEU A 223 -21.72 -13.82 -36.97
N ILE A 224 -21.60 -12.50 -37.17
CA ILE A 224 -21.03 -11.78 -38.35
C ILE A 224 -21.82 -11.86 -39.69
N PRO A 225 -22.49 -10.77 -40.12
CA PRO A 225 -23.03 -10.64 -41.48
C PRO A 225 -21.97 -10.16 -42.49
N ARG A 226 -22.18 -10.47 -43.78
CA ARG A 226 -21.42 -9.91 -44.93
C ARG A 226 -22.27 -8.94 -45.75
N LEU A 227 -21.61 -7.89 -46.24
CA LEU A 227 -21.86 -7.05 -47.41
C LEU A 227 -22.93 -7.50 -48.42
N SER A 228 -23.71 -6.56 -48.97
CA SER A 228 -23.47 -5.95 -50.30
C SER A 228 -24.63 -5.06 -50.81
N SER A 229 -24.39 -4.30 -51.90
CA SER A 229 -25.27 -3.33 -52.60
C SER A 229 -25.64 -2.04 -51.84
N ASP A 230 -25.67 -0.84 -52.43
CA ASP A 230 -25.11 -0.25 -53.68
C ASP A 230 -25.33 1.30 -53.64
N SER A 231 -24.77 2.21 -54.46
CA SER A 231 -23.79 2.21 -55.58
C SER A 231 -23.25 3.67 -55.77
N LEU A 232 -22.45 3.94 -56.83
CA LEU A 232 -21.91 5.26 -57.29
C LEU A 232 -20.89 5.94 -56.34
N GLU A 233 -19.59 5.91 -56.65
CA GLU A 233 -18.81 6.80 -57.57
C GLU A 233 -18.23 8.06 -56.86
N SER A 234 -16.98 8.49 -57.08
CA SER A 234 -15.87 7.94 -57.89
C SER A 234 -14.49 8.46 -57.40
N TYR A 235 -13.38 7.85 -57.85
CA TYR A 235 -11.94 8.24 -57.79
C TYR A 235 -11.47 9.36 -56.83
N ASN A 236 -10.39 9.19 -56.05
CA ASN A 236 -9.06 8.78 -56.55
C ASN A 236 -8.11 8.19 -55.46
N THR A 237 -6.89 7.77 -55.84
CA THR A 237 -6.05 6.85 -55.02
C THR A 237 -4.61 7.31 -54.69
N SER A 238 -4.20 7.10 -53.42
CA SER A 238 -2.83 6.84 -52.95
C SER A 238 -2.84 6.65 -51.41
N GLY A 239 -2.19 5.68 -50.76
CA GLY A 239 -1.45 4.51 -51.26
C GLY A 239 -0.30 4.10 -50.33
N ALA A 240 -0.50 3.06 -49.49
CA ALA A 240 0.49 2.34 -48.66
C ALA A 240 1.35 3.18 -47.66
N SER A 241 1.78 2.67 -46.50
CA SER A 241 2.09 1.27 -46.15
C SER A 241 1.64 0.84 -44.75
N THR A 242 1.61 -0.47 -44.54
CA THR A 242 1.35 -1.14 -43.25
C THR A 242 2.55 -1.12 -42.32
N GLU A 243 2.30 -0.82 -41.04
CA GLU A 243 2.99 -1.46 -39.91
C GLU A 243 1.93 -2.05 -38.97
N VAL A 244 2.25 -3.19 -38.35
CA VAL A 244 1.38 -3.89 -37.39
C VAL A 244 2.11 -3.89 -36.06
N ASP A 245 1.71 -2.97 -35.18
CA ASP A 245 2.35 -2.79 -33.87
C ASP A 245 1.77 -3.79 -32.84
N VAL A 246 2.65 -4.44 -32.08
CA VAL A 246 2.34 -5.56 -31.18
C VAL A 246 3.01 -5.35 -29.82
N GLU A 247 2.83 -4.18 -29.21
CA GLU A 247 3.21 -3.96 -27.82
C GLU A 247 2.21 -3.09 -27.01
N GLY A 248 1.96 -3.49 -25.76
CA GLY A 248 0.86 -2.99 -24.92
C GLY A 248 1.07 -1.62 -24.28
N GLN A 249 1.63 -0.63 -25.00
CA GLN A 249 1.93 0.69 -24.43
C GLN A 249 0.71 1.63 -24.46
N LYS A 250 0.14 1.94 -23.28
CA LYS A 250 -0.84 3.03 -23.14
C LYS A 250 -0.17 4.38 -23.42
N GLN A 251 -0.34 4.92 -24.62
CA GLN A 251 0.16 6.26 -24.96
C GLN A 251 -0.42 7.32 -24.01
N ARG A 252 0.45 8.10 -23.36
CA ARG A 252 0.03 9.28 -22.57
C ARG A 252 -0.42 10.39 -23.53
N PRO A 253 -1.66 10.91 -23.44
CA PRO A 253 -2.10 12.00 -24.30
C PRO A 253 -1.33 13.30 -23.97
N LYS A 254 -0.65 13.87 -24.97
CA LYS A 254 0.02 15.17 -24.85
C LYS A 254 -1.03 16.27 -24.67
N LYS A 255 -1.00 16.99 -23.53
CA LYS A 255 -1.96 18.05 -23.19
C LYS A 255 -1.88 19.25 -24.16
N ARG A 256 -2.77 19.30 -25.17
CA ARG A 256 -3.12 20.55 -25.89
C ARG A 256 -4.37 21.17 -25.25
N TRP A 257 -4.19 21.79 -24.09
CA TRP A 257 -5.27 22.32 -23.23
C TRP A 257 -6.22 23.29 -23.94
N LEU A 258 -5.72 24.07 -24.91
CA LEU A 258 -6.49 25.08 -25.66
C LEU A 258 -7.21 24.55 -26.91
N GLY A 259 -6.95 23.31 -27.34
CA GLY A 259 -7.61 22.74 -28.53
C GLY A 259 -9.03 22.27 -28.24
N GLY A 260 -9.18 21.42 -27.22
CA GLY A 260 -10.43 20.72 -26.93
C GLY A 260 -11.63 21.62 -26.62
N LEU A 261 -11.42 22.89 -26.23
CA LEU A 261 -12.51 23.85 -26.06
C LEU A 261 -13.19 24.21 -27.39
N LYS A 262 -12.42 24.40 -28.48
CA LYS A 262 -12.98 24.65 -29.82
C LYS A 262 -13.64 23.40 -30.39
N ASP A 263 -13.00 22.24 -30.24
CA ASP A 263 -13.53 20.98 -30.75
C ASP A 263 -14.86 20.62 -30.04
N LEU A 264 -14.99 20.93 -28.74
CA LEU A 264 -16.23 20.72 -27.99
C LEU A 264 -17.34 21.68 -28.45
N THR A 265 -17.05 22.97 -28.66
CA THR A 265 -18.07 23.93 -29.12
C THR A 265 -18.60 23.58 -30.50
N VAL A 266 -17.72 23.20 -31.45
CA VAL A 266 -18.15 22.81 -32.81
C VAL A 266 -18.99 21.52 -32.78
N ASN A 267 -18.58 20.51 -32.00
CA ASN A 267 -19.36 19.28 -31.85
C ASN A 267 -20.73 19.50 -31.17
N VAL A 268 -20.85 20.50 -30.28
CA VAL A 268 -22.13 20.87 -29.67
C VAL A 268 -23.01 21.64 -30.65
N GLU A 269 -22.43 22.60 -31.40
CA GLU A 269 -23.12 23.37 -32.43
C GLU A 269 -23.66 22.47 -33.55
N GLU A 270 -22.85 21.56 -34.11
CA GLU A 270 -23.29 20.58 -35.10
C GLU A 270 -24.42 19.68 -34.58
N ARG A 271 -24.36 19.24 -33.31
CA ARG A 271 -25.43 18.42 -32.71
C ARG A 271 -26.72 19.20 -32.49
N ILE A 272 -26.63 20.47 -32.09
CA ILE A 272 -27.80 21.36 -31.95
C ILE A 272 -28.42 21.66 -33.32
N VAL A 273 -27.59 21.98 -34.33
CA VAL A 273 -28.04 22.23 -35.70
C VAL A 273 -28.66 20.97 -36.33
N HIS A 274 -28.05 19.80 -36.16
CA HIS A 274 -28.60 18.54 -36.67
C HIS A 274 -29.89 18.14 -35.94
N GLY A 275 -29.95 18.32 -34.61
CA GLY A 275 -31.18 18.13 -33.83
C GLY A 275 -32.30 19.07 -34.25
N TYR A 276 -31.98 20.35 -34.52
CA TYR A 276 -32.92 21.35 -35.04
C TYR A 276 -33.40 21.03 -36.45
N GLN A 277 -32.52 20.56 -37.34
CA GLN A 277 -32.88 20.09 -38.69
C GLN A 277 -33.83 18.88 -38.63
N ILE A 278 -33.55 17.90 -37.75
CA ILE A 278 -34.43 16.74 -37.53
C ILE A 278 -35.79 17.18 -36.94
N ALA A 279 -35.79 18.11 -35.98
CA ALA A 279 -37.01 18.65 -35.38
C ALA A 279 -37.85 19.50 -36.34
N THR A 280 -37.24 20.10 -37.38
CA THR A 280 -37.94 20.92 -38.39
C THR A 280 -38.29 20.15 -39.67
N SER A 281 -37.89 18.87 -39.80
CA SER A 281 -38.17 18.03 -40.98
C SER A 281 -39.23 16.92 -40.70
N PRO A 282 -40.55 17.22 -40.70
CA PRO A 282 -41.60 16.27 -40.30
C PRO A 282 -41.80 15.06 -41.24
N LYS A 283 -41.03 14.95 -42.33
CA LYS A 283 -40.97 13.76 -43.20
C LYS A 283 -39.93 12.73 -42.78
N ALA A 284 -38.98 13.09 -41.90
CA ALA A 284 -37.95 12.17 -41.39
C ALA A 284 -38.40 11.39 -40.14
N TRP A 285 -39.58 11.67 -39.61
CA TRP A 285 -40.07 11.10 -38.36
C TRP A 285 -40.72 9.74 -38.58
N ASP A 286 -40.01 8.66 -38.22
CA ASP A 286 -40.66 7.36 -38.02
C ASP A 286 -41.68 7.47 -36.87
N ARG A 287 -42.96 7.36 -37.22
CA ARG A 287 -44.08 7.43 -36.28
C ARG A 287 -44.04 6.32 -35.24
N GLN A 288 -43.45 5.16 -35.54
CA GLN A 288 -43.37 4.05 -34.60
C GLN A 288 -42.27 4.28 -33.55
N ALA A 289 -41.06 4.64 -33.97
CA ALA A 289 -40.00 5.07 -33.06
C ALA A 289 -40.40 6.32 -32.24
N LEU A 290 -41.12 7.27 -32.84
CA LEU A 290 -41.57 8.48 -32.15
C LEU A 290 -42.67 8.15 -31.12
N TRP A 291 -43.63 7.28 -31.43
CA TRP A 291 -44.61 6.79 -30.44
C TRP A 291 -43.94 6.03 -29.28
N GLN A 292 -42.97 5.16 -29.58
CA GLN A 292 -42.23 4.42 -28.55
C GLN A 292 -41.43 5.36 -27.63
N ASN A 293 -40.69 6.31 -28.19
CA ASN A 293 -39.79 7.17 -27.40
C ASN A 293 -40.49 8.38 -26.76
N ALA A 294 -41.53 8.94 -27.37
CA ALA A 294 -42.22 10.15 -26.87
C ALA A 294 -43.50 9.84 -26.07
N VAL A 295 -44.06 8.62 -26.15
CA VAL A 295 -45.26 8.24 -25.40
C VAL A 295 -45.02 7.01 -24.53
N VAL A 296 -44.61 5.87 -25.11
CA VAL A 296 -44.51 4.61 -24.35
C VAL A 296 -43.41 4.68 -23.28
N ALA A 297 -42.20 5.14 -23.62
CA ALA A 297 -41.10 5.23 -22.66
C ALA A 297 -41.40 6.20 -21.49
N PRO A 298 -41.89 7.45 -21.71
CA PRO A 298 -42.32 8.31 -20.62
C PRO A 298 -43.41 7.70 -19.73
N VAL A 299 -44.46 7.12 -20.32
CA VAL A 299 -45.56 6.49 -19.57
C VAL A 299 -45.07 5.28 -18.76
N SER A 300 -44.09 4.52 -19.26
CA SER A 300 -43.50 3.40 -18.52
C SER A 300 -42.67 3.83 -17.31
N CYS A 301 -42.01 5.00 -17.37
CA CYS A 301 -41.26 5.55 -16.23
C CYS A 301 -42.18 6.26 -15.21
N LEU A 302 -43.36 6.71 -15.63
CA LEU A 302 -44.27 7.56 -14.85
C LEU A 302 -44.56 7.07 -13.42
N PRO A 303 -44.77 5.77 -13.12
CA PRO A 303 -44.94 5.28 -11.74
C PRO A 303 -43.71 5.49 -10.85
N ALA A 304 -42.50 5.29 -11.40
CA ALA A 304 -41.26 5.57 -10.69
C ALA A 304 -41.06 7.08 -10.47
N VAL A 305 -41.46 7.89 -11.46
CA VAL A 305 -41.36 9.35 -11.39
C VAL A 305 -42.35 9.94 -10.37
N ILE A 306 -43.58 9.43 -10.26
CA ILE A 306 -44.50 9.78 -9.16
C ILE A 306 -43.88 9.44 -7.80
N VAL A 307 -43.25 8.27 -7.68
CA VAL A 307 -42.58 7.84 -6.45
C VAL A 307 -41.39 8.75 -6.09
N GLY A 308 -40.55 9.11 -7.06
CA GLY A 308 -39.46 10.06 -6.86
C GLY A 308 -39.96 11.46 -6.50
N LEU A 309 -41.00 11.94 -7.18
CA LEU A 309 -41.62 13.24 -6.92
C LEU A 309 -42.17 13.32 -5.49
N LEU A 310 -42.81 12.23 -5.03
CA LEU A 310 -43.35 12.15 -3.69
C LEU A 310 -42.25 12.15 -2.61
N LEU A 311 -41.09 11.54 -2.87
CA LEU A 311 -39.92 11.70 -2.00
C LEU A 311 -39.43 13.16 -2.01
N ASN A 312 -39.21 13.77 -3.19
CA ASN A 312 -38.78 15.17 -3.30
C ASN A 312 -39.75 16.14 -2.59
N VAL A 313 -41.05 15.85 -2.53
CA VAL A 313 -42.04 16.63 -1.77
C VAL A 313 -41.89 16.40 -0.25
N LEU A 314 -41.72 15.15 0.21
CA LEU A 314 -41.49 14.84 1.62
C LEU A 314 -40.18 15.46 2.13
N ASP A 315 -39.12 15.41 1.32
CA ASP A 315 -37.82 16.03 1.57
C ASP A 315 -37.94 17.57 1.65
N ALA A 316 -38.59 18.21 0.66
CA ALA A 316 -38.84 19.66 0.66
C ALA A 316 -39.64 20.12 1.88
N LEU A 317 -40.68 19.39 2.26
CA LEU A 317 -41.55 19.75 3.39
C LEU A 317 -40.94 19.45 4.76
N SER A 318 -39.89 18.62 4.84
CA SER A 318 -39.20 18.33 6.09
C SER A 318 -37.98 19.22 6.31
N TYR A 319 -37.01 19.23 5.38
CA TYR A 319 -35.78 20.02 5.54
C TYR A 319 -35.69 21.28 4.67
N GLY A 320 -36.28 21.28 3.47
CA GLY A 320 -36.37 22.51 2.66
C GLY A 320 -37.13 23.64 3.39
N MET A 321 -38.11 23.30 4.22
CA MET A 321 -38.85 24.26 5.04
C MET A 321 -38.01 24.87 6.17
N ILE A 322 -37.21 24.06 6.89
CA ILE A 322 -36.34 24.50 7.99
C ILE A 322 -34.96 24.95 7.51
N LEU A 323 -34.78 25.26 6.22
CA LEU A 323 -33.51 25.74 5.66
C LEU A 323 -33.04 27.03 6.36
N PHE A 324 -33.99 27.87 6.78
CA PHE A 324 -33.78 29.03 7.62
C PHE A 324 -34.22 28.74 9.07
N PRO A 325 -33.62 29.41 10.09
CA PRO A 325 -34.01 29.23 11.49
C PRO A 325 -35.35 29.91 11.79
N LEU A 326 -36.47 29.22 11.48
CA LEU A 326 -37.82 29.79 11.53
C LEU A 326 -38.25 30.29 12.93
N GLY A 327 -37.63 29.82 14.02
CA GLY A 327 -37.85 30.36 15.36
C GLY A 327 -37.36 31.81 15.55
N LYS A 328 -36.43 32.31 14.73
CA LYS A 328 -36.03 33.73 14.74
C LYS A 328 -37.05 34.57 13.93
N PRO A 329 -37.63 35.66 14.48
CA PRO A 329 -38.65 36.47 13.80
C PRO A 329 -38.26 37.00 12.42
N ILE A 330 -36.97 37.27 12.19
CA ILE A 330 -36.40 37.70 10.89
C ILE A 330 -36.66 36.65 9.79
N PHE A 331 -36.65 35.36 10.15
CA PHE A 331 -36.67 34.24 9.21
C PHE A 331 -38.02 33.49 9.15
N ALA A 332 -38.94 33.74 10.10
CA ALA A 332 -40.21 33.02 10.23
C ALA A 332 -41.04 32.94 8.91
N GLY A 333 -41.04 34.02 8.11
CA GLY A 333 -41.73 34.07 6.82
C GLY A 333 -41.04 33.36 5.64
N LEU A 334 -39.82 32.83 5.81
CA LEU A 334 -39.00 32.35 4.69
C LEU A 334 -39.12 30.84 4.39
N GLY A 335 -40.06 30.13 5.01
CA GLY A 335 -40.34 28.72 4.71
C GLY A 335 -40.71 28.45 3.24
N SER A 336 -41.41 29.39 2.57
CA SER A 336 -41.70 29.32 1.13
C SER A 336 -40.45 29.47 0.26
N ALA A 337 -39.54 30.37 0.65
CA ALA A 337 -38.27 30.59 0.00
C ALA A 337 -37.34 29.37 0.17
N GLY A 338 -37.27 28.77 1.36
CA GLY A 338 -36.49 27.57 1.64
C GLY A 338 -36.92 26.37 0.78
N ILE A 339 -38.22 26.08 0.73
CA ILE A 339 -38.81 25.05 -0.14
C ILE A 339 -38.47 25.29 -1.62
N SER A 340 -38.50 26.56 -2.06
CA SER A 340 -38.18 26.93 -3.45
C SER A 340 -36.69 26.75 -3.76
N ILE A 341 -35.81 27.13 -2.82
CA ILE A 341 -34.35 26.93 -2.91
C ILE A 341 -34.01 25.43 -2.96
N PHE A 342 -34.61 24.60 -2.09
CA PHE A 342 -34.49 23.14 -2.11
C PHE A 342 -34.86 22.56 -3.48
N TYR A 343 -36.00 22.98 -4.06
CA TYR A 343 -36.44 22.48 -5.36
C TYR A 343 -35.47 22.87 -6.48
N VAL A 344 -34.89 24.08 -6.47
CA VAL A 344 -33.88 24.47 -7.46
C VAL A 344 -32.62 23.59 -7.35
N SER A 345 -32.11 23.35 -6.13
CA SER A 345 -30.95 22.46 -5.91
C SER A 345 -31.24 21.04 -6.38
N THR A 346 -32.44 20.53 -6.10
CA THR A 346 -32.93 19.22 -6.53
C THR A 346 -33.06 19.13 -8.05
N ILE A 347 -33.57 20.15 -8.73
CA ILE A 347 -33.71 20.19 -10.20
C ILE A 347 -32.34 20.25 -10.87
N VAL A 348 -31.45 21.14 -10.43
CA VAL A 348 -30.07 21.28 -10.97
C VAL A 348 -29.30 19.97 -10.82
N SER A 349 -29.37 19.35 -9.64
CA SER A 349 -28.65 18.11 -9.37
C SER A 349 -29.24 16.90 -10.07
N GLN A 350 -30.57 16.79 -10.12
CA GLN A 350 -31.23 15.72 -10.88
C GLN A 350 -30.85 15.79 -12.37
N LEU A 351 -30.84 16.97 -12.99
CA LEU A 351 -30.39 17.14 -14.38
C LEU A 351 -28.90 16.80 -14.55
N THR A 352 -28.05 17.20 -13.60
CA THR A 352 -26.60 16.96 -13.64
C THR A 352 -26.27 15.46 -13.50
N PHE A 353 -26.84 14.77 -12.51
CA PHE A 353 -26.61 13.33 -12.33
C PHE A 353 -27.25 12.50 -13.46
N SER A 354 -28.48 12.81 -13.89
CA SER A 354 -29.15 12.09 -14.98
C SER A 354 -28.37 12.15 -16.31
N THR A 355 -27.63 13.24 -16.57
CA THR A 355 -26.86 13.41 -17.80
C THR A 355 -25.43 12.87 -17.67
N GLY A 356 -24.71 13.21 -16.59
CA GLY A 356 -23.28 12.95 -16.46
C GLY A 356 -22.89 11.64 -15.76
N SER A 357 -23.72 11.12 -14.84
CA SER A 357 -23.32 10.03 -13.94
C SER A 357 -23.26 8.68 -14.66
N ILE A 358 -22.48 7.75 -14.10
CA ILE A 358 -22.61 6.32 -14.40
C ILE A 358 -24.00 5.79 -14.00
N PHE A 359 -24.58 6.30 -12.90
CA PHE A 359 -25.88 5.87 -12.38
C PHE A 359 -27.04 6.51 -13.15
N LYS A 360 -27.53 5.82 -14.17
CA LYS A 360 -28.63 6.27 -15.05
C LYS A 360 -29.91 6.68 -14.31
N GLY A 361 -30.19 6.03 -13.17
CA GLY A 361 -31.31 6.31 -12.28
C GLY A 361 -30.91 7.06 -11.00
N GLY A 362 -29.76 7.76 -10.99
CA GLY A 362 -29.29 8.55 -9.86
C GLY A 362 -30.28 9.66 -9.47
N VAL A 363 -30.57 9.80 -8.18
CA VAL A 363 -31.42 10.86 -7.63
C VAL A 363 -30.57 11.90 -6.90
N GLY A 364 -30.65 13.16 -7.36
CA GLY A 364 -30.02 14.32 -6.74
C GLY A 364 -30.99 15.07 -5.83
N SER A 365 -30.51 15.51 -4.67
CA SER A 365 -31.26 16.34 -3.70
C SER A 365 -30.27 17.04 -2.75
N GLU A 366 -30.76 18.00 -1.96
CA GLU A 366 -30.10 18.37 -0.69
C GLU A 366 -30.00 17.14 0.23
N LEU A 367 -29.09 17.19 1.21
CA LEU A 367 -29.01 16.27 2.35
C LEU A 367 -29.36 17.02 3.65
N ILE A 368 -30.25 16.50 4.48
CA ILE A 368 -30.66 17.17 5.73
C ILE A 368 -29.48 17.50 6.65
N GLU A 369 -28.39 16.73 6.56
CA GLU A 369 -27.17 16.94 7.30
C GLU A 369 -26.45 18.28 7.02
N VAL A 370 -26.86 19.06 6.01
CA VAL A 370 -26.31 20.41 5.76
C VAL A 370 -27.05 21.54 6.48
N VAL A 371 -28.31 21.36 6.87
CA VAL A 371 -29.16 22.38 7.52
C VAL A 371 -28.51 23.05 8.76
N PRO A 372 -27.83 22.33 9.67
CA PRO A 372 -27.23 22.96 10.85
C PRO A 372 -26.14 23.98 10.52
N PHE A 373 -25.42 23.80 9.40
CA PHE A 373 -24.41 24.75 8.94
C PHE A 373 -25.06 26.01 8.35
N PHE A 374 -26.23 25.88 7.72
CA PHE A 374 -27.03 27.02 7.27
C PHE A 374 -27.59 27.82 8.45
N HIS A 375 -28.04 27.15 9.52
CA HIS A 375 -28.47 27.80 10.77
C HIS A 375 -27.31 28.52 11.46
N ASN A 376 -26.14 27.88 11.60
CA ASN A 376 -24.92 28.50 12.13
C ASN A 376 -24.55 29.77 11.33
N MET A 377 -24.51 29.70 9.99
CA MET A 377 -24.18 30.88 9.17
C MET A 377 -25.24 31.99 9.27
N ALA A 378 -26.53 31.66 9.30
CA ALA A 378 -27.60 32.64 9.51
C ALA A 378 -27.50 33.30 10.90
N GLN A 379 -27.12 32.54 11.93
CA GLN A 379 -26.85 33.08 13.25
C GLN A 379 -25.64 34.02 13.23
N THR A 380 -24.47 33.60 12.75
CA THR A 380 -23.28 34.47 12.65
C THR A 380 -23.57 35.78 11.92
N ILE A 381 -24.35 35.75 10.83
CA ILE A 381 -24.74 36.95 10.08
C ILE A 381 -25.70 37.84 10.88
N THR A 382 -26.65 37.25 11.61
CA THR A 382 -27.57 37.99 12.49
C THR A 382 -26.80 38.66 13.64
N ASP A 383 -25.88 37.92 14.25
CA ASP A 383 -25.12 38.35 15.41
C ASP A 383 -24.05 39.42 15.05
N HIS A 384 -23.59 39.45 13.78
CA HIS A 384 -22.68 40.46 13.23
C HIS A 384 -23.40 41.75 12.77
N ILE A 385 -24.52 41.63 12.04
CA ILE A 385 -25.24 42.78 11.46
C ILE A 385 -26.21 43.43 12.48
N GLY A 386 -26.77 42.64 13.39
CA GLY A 386 -27.82 43.05 14.33
C GLY A 386 -29.23 42.92 13.75
N GLU A 387 -30.21 42.73 14.63
CA GLU A 387 -31.60 42.47 14.25
C GLU A 387 -32.34 43.71 13.70
N ASP A 388 -31.77 44.91 13.86
CA ASP A 388 -32.32 46.19 13.35
C ASP A 388 -32.38 46.27 11.81
N GLN A 389 -31.62 45.43 11.10
CA GLN A 389 -31.54 45.44 9.62
C GLN A 389 -31.89 44.07 9.01
N PRO A 390 -33.14 43.57 9.18
CA PRO A 390 -33.53 42.23 8.73
C PRO A 390 -33.34 42.03 7.22
N ASP A 391 -33.52 43.09 6.44
CA ASP A 391 -33.39 43.06 4.98
C ASP A 391 -31.94 42.82 4.51
N ALA A 392 -30.94 43.27 5.29
CA ALA A 392 -29.52 43.01 5.06
C ALA A 392 -29.09 41.63 5.59
N VAL A 393 -29.62 41.21 6.75
CA VAL A 393 -29.42 39.86 7.31
C VAL A 393 -29.90 38.79 6.33
N ILE A 394 -31.12 38.92 5.78
CA ILE A 394 -31.70 37.96 4.82
C ILE A 394 -30.89 37.93 3.52
N ALA A 395 -30.57 39.11 2.95
CA ALA A 395 -29.80 39.20 1.70
C ALA A 395 -28.39 38.60 1.84
N THR A 396 -27.70 38.91 2.94
CA THR A 396 -26.37 38.36 3.24
C THR A 396 -26.44 36.85 3.47
N THR A 397 -27.43 36.34 4.23
CA THR A 397 -27.62 34.90 4.47
C THR A 397 -27.81 34.12 3.17
N ILE A 398 -28.70 34.58 2.30
CA ILE A 398 -29.04 33.90 1.03
C ILE A 398 -27.89 33.94 0.02
N VAL A 399 -27.07 35.00 0.04
CA VAL A 399 -25.81 35.07 -0.73
C VAL A 399 -24.74 34.14 -0.15
N THR A 400 -24.56 34.11 1.17
CA THR A 400 -23.65 33.19 1.88
C THR A 400 -23.98 31.73 1.58
N TYR A 401 -25.26 31.34 1.58
CA TYR A 401 -25.69 29.98 1.24
C TYR A 401 -25.25 29.59 -0.18
N ALA A 402 -25.52 30.45 -1.18
CA ALA A 402 -25.12 30.21 -2.57
C ALA A 402 -23.59 30.18 -2.76
N ILE A 403 -22.86 31.09 -2.11
CA ILE A 403 -21.38 31.11 -2.12
C ILE A 403 -20.83 29.82 -1.52
N SER A 404 -21.41 29.31 -0.44
CA SER A 404 -21.00 28.04 0.16
C SER A 404 -21.15 26.88 -0.84
N SER A 405 -22.25 26.83 -1.62
CA SER A 405 -22.46 25.80 -2.64
C SER A 405 -21.47 25.93 -3.80
N MET A 406 -21.15 27.16 -4.23
CA MET A 406 -20.08 27.41 -5.19
C MET A 406 -18.73 26.93 -4.66
N MET A 407 -18.41 27.16 -3.38
CA MET A 407 -17.16 26.70 -2.79
C MET A 407 -17.09 25.17 -2.69
N THR A 408 -18.15 24.52 -2.21
CA THR A 408 -18.25 23.04 -2.20
C THR A 408 -18.06 22.47 -3.60
N GLY A 409 -18.74 23.04 -4.61
CA GLY A 409 -18.60 22.63 -6.00
C GLY A 409 -17.19 22.80 -6.57
N ALA A 410 -16.54 23.93 -6.29
CA ALA A 410 -15.17 24.19 -6.70
C ALA A 410 -14.18 23.20 -6.07
N VAL A 411 -14.29 22.93 -4.77
CA VAL A 411 -13.41 21.99 -4.05
C VAL A 411 -13.56 20.56 -4.60
N PHE A 412 -14.79 20.07 -4.78
CA PHE A 412 -15.03 18.71 -5.30
C PHE A 412 -14.50 18.55 -6.73
N TYR A 413 -14.71 19.56 -7.58
CA TYR A 413 -14.16 19.57 -8.93
C TYR A 413 -12.63 19.57 -8.94
N LEU A 414 -11.98 20.34 -8.05
CA LEU A 414 -10.52 20.33 -7.91
C LEU A 414 -10.01 18.96 -7.42
N MET A 415 -10.64 18.35 -6.41
CA MET A 415 -10.25 17.03 -5.92
C MET A 415 -10.32 15.95 -7.01
N GLY A 416 -11.45 15.87 -7.72
CA GLY A 416 -11.61 14.94 -8.84
C GLY A 416 -10.78 15.30 -10.09
N LYS A 417 -10.18 16.50 -10.15
CA LYS A 417 -9.24 16.92 -11.20
C LYS A 417 -7.79 16.59 -10.85
N PHE A 418 -7.45 16.52 -9.56
CA PHE A 418 -6.14 16.09 -9.05
C PHE A 418 -6.07 14.59 -8.71
N ASN A 419 -7.16 13.86 -8.90
CA ASN A 419 -7.34 12.43 -8.61
C ASN A 419 -7.22 12.09 -7.11
N PHE A 420 -7.77 12.94 -6.25
CA PHE A 420 -7.75 12.76 -4.79
C PHE A 420 -8.91 11.91 -4.25
N GLY A 421 -9.86 11.46 -5.07
CA GLY A 421 -11.03 10.69 -4.62
C GLY A 421 -10.68 9.45 -3.81
N TYR A 422 -9.64 8.72 -4.21
CA TYR A 422 -9.14 7.57 -3.46
C TYR A 422 -8.66 7.94 -2.03
N MET A 423 -8.02 9.11 -1.86
CA MET A 423 -7.50 9.53 -0.56
C MET A 423 -8.61 9.81 0.47
N VAL A 424 -9.79 10.26 0.01
CA VAL A 424 -10.93 10.51 0.89
C VAL A 424 -11.42 9.22 1.57
N GLY A 425 -11.22 8.07 0.93
CA GLY A 425 -11.53 6.75 1.49
C GLY A 425 -10.76 6.40 2.78
N PHE A 426 -9.70 7.14 3.13
CA PHE A 426 -8.94 6.96 4.38
C PHE A 426 -9.54 7.71 5.57
N ILE A 427 -10.51 8.62 5.38
CA ILE A 427 -11.09 9.38 6.50
C ILE A 427 -11.88 8.43 7.41
N PRO A 428 -11.58 8.35 8.72
CA PRO A 428 -12.21 7.37 9.60
C PRO A 428 -13.72 7.51 9.68
N ARG A 429 -14.44 6.44 9.32
CA ARG A 429 -15.92 6.39 9.28
C ARG A 429 -16.60 6.81 10.59
N HIS A 430 -15.92 6.67 11.73
CA HIS A 430 -16.46 7.10 13.03
C HIS A 430 -16.65 8.63 13.13
N ILE A 431 -15.92 9.45 12.36
CA ILE A 431 -16.16 10.91 12.30
C ILE A 431 -17.55 11.16 11.74
N LEU A 432 -17.85 10.63 10.54
CA LEU A 432 -19.16 10.76 9.90
C LEU A 432 -20.28 10.22 10.80
N ILE A 433 -20.08 9.07 11.47
CA ILE A 433 -21.05 8.50 12.41
C ILE A 433 -21.32 9.46 13.58
N GLY A 434 -20.29 10.13 14.11
CA GLY A 434 -20.44 11.20 15.09
C GLY A 434 -21.24 12.39 14.55
N CYS A 435 -20.90 12.87 13.36
CA CYS A 435 -21.57 14.00 12.74
C CYS A 435 -23.06 13.72 12.42
N ILE A 436 -23.38 12.54 11.92
CA ILE A 436 -24.77 12.08 11.71
C ILE A 436 -25.54 12.06 13.03
N GLY A 437 -24.90 11.67 14.14
CA GLY A 437 -25.54 11.72 15.46
C GLY A 437 -25.74 13.15 15.97
N GLY A 438 -24.82 14.07 15.67
CA GLY A 438 -24.96 15.50 15.96
C GLY A 438 -26.13 16.12 15.19
N VAL A 439 -26.24 15.85 13.88
CA VAL A 439 -27.43 16.21 13.08
C VAL A 439 -28.68 15.58 13.66
N GLY A 440 -28.66 14.29 14.00
CA GLY A 440 -29.82 13.59 14.57
C GLY A 440 -30.31 14.21 15.90
N TRP A 441 -29.39 14.69 16.74
CA TRP A 441 -29.73 15.45 17.94
C TRP A 441 -30.32 16.83 17.61
N PHE A 442 -29.67 17.59 16.72
CA PHE A 442 -30.18 18.88 16.24
C PHE A 442 -31.59 18.74 15.69
N LEU A 443 -31.89 17.72 14.87
CA LEU A 443 -33.24 17.49 14.35
C LEU A 443 -34.26 17.18 15.46
N VAL A 444 -33.87 16.52 16.55
CA VAL A 444 -34.78 16.36 17.70
C VAL A 444 -35.02 17.72 18.37
N ALA A 445 -34.01 18.58 18.52
CA ALA A 445 -34.16 19.92 19.08
C ALA A 445 -35.01 20.85 18.18
N THR A 446 -34.69 20.97 16.88
CA THR A 446 -35.50 21.71 15.89
C THR A 446 -36.90 21.11 15.74
N GLY A 447 -37.05 19.81 15.94
CA GLY A 447 -38.35 19.13 16.01
C GLY A 447 -39.23 19.67 17.15
N PHE A 448 -38.64 19.96 18.33
CA PHE A 448 -39.36 20.66 19.39
C PHE A 448 -39.59 22.14 19.02
N GLU A 449 -38.57 22.89 18.60
CA GLU A 449 -38.65 24.32 18.24
C GLU A 449 -39.80 24.61 17.25
N VAL A 450 -39.80 23.89 16.11
CA VAL A 450 -40.77 24.06 15.01
C VAL A 450 -42.15 23.52 15.40
N SER A 451 -42.23 22.39 16.10
CA SER A 451 -43.54 21.85 16.52
C SER A 451 -44.19 22.68 17.62
N ALA A 452 -43.40 23.33 18.49
CA ALA A 452 -43.89 24.13 19.61
C ALA A 452 -44.13 25.60 19.25
N ARG A 453 -43.76 26.05 18.03
CA ARG A 453 -43.65 27.48 17.64
C ARG A 453 -42.92 28.31 18.72
N MET A 454 -41.68 27.94 19.03
CA MET A 454 -40.87 28.71 19.97
C MET A 454 -40.38 30.04 19.36
N ASP A 455 -40.54 31.13 20.09
CA ASP A 455 -39.79 32.37 19.83
C ASP A 455 -38.32 32.15 20.22
N GLY A 456 -37.43 32.17 19.22
CA GLY A 456 -36.00 31.88 19.35
C GLY A 456 -35.62 30.42 19.11
N SER A 457 -34.32 30.14 19.12
CA SER A 457 -33.75 28.79 19.08
C SER A 457 -33.99 28.05 20.39
N LEU A 458 -34.03 26.71 20.36
CA LEU A 458 -34.12 25.89 21.57
C LEU A 458 -32.83 25.97 22.41
N GLU A 459 -32.86 26.76 23.48
CA GLU A 459 -31.78 26.86 24.46
C GLU A 459 -31.90 25.82 25.59
N TYR A 460 -30.79 25.52 26.28
CA TYR A 460 -30.73 24.54 27.37
C TYR A 460 -31.01 25.16 28.75
N ASP A 461 -31.95 26.10 28.80
CA ASP A 461 -32.29 26.90 29.97
C ASP A 461 -33.60 26.43 30.64
N MET A 462 -33.97 27.09 31.74
CA MET A 462 -35.18 26.74 32.50
C MET A 462 -36.46 27.39 31.96
N ASP A 463 -36.38 28.52 31.26
CA ASP A 463 -37.54 29.24 30.74
C ASP A 463 -38.03 28.60 29.43
N THR A 464 -37.13 28.11 28.56
CA THR A 464 -37.45 27.17 27.47
C THR A 464 -38.18 25.94 28.00
N LEU A 465 -37.70 25.34 29.09
CA LEU A 465 -38.35 24.17 29.68
C LEU A 465 -39.77 24.52 30.20
N HIS A 466 -39.97 25.69 30.80
CA HIS A 466 -41.31 26.13 31.20
C HIS A 466 -42.22 26.40 29.99
N LYS A 467 -41.73 27.06 28.92
CA LYS A 467 -42.48 27.27 27.66
C LYS A 467 -42.96 25.94 27.07
N LEU A 468 -42.09 24.94 26.99
CA LEU A 468 -42.41 23.61 26.45
C LEU A 468 -43.46 22.85 27.28
N PHE A 469 -43.58 23.12 28.58
CA PHE A 469 -44.56 22.47 29.47
C PHE A 469 -45.83 23.32 29.76
N GLN A 470 -46.01 24.46 29.09
CA GLN A 470 -47.28 25.21 29.12
C GLN A 470 -48.42 24.45 28.42
N SER A 471 -49.66 24.64 28.88
CA SER A 471 -50.86 23.93 28.40
C SER A 471 -51.05 23.99 26.89
N ASP A 472 -50.71 25.14 26.32
CA ASP A 472 -51.04 25.51 24.95
C ASP A 472 -49.95 24.95 24.00
N THR A 473 -48.70 24.99 24.45
CA THR A 473 -47.50 24.47 23.77
C THR A 473 -47.42 22.93 23.77
N VAL A 474 -47.79 22.28 24.88
CA VAL A 474 -47.60 20.82 25.06
C VAL A 474 -48.27 20.01 23.96
N LEU A 475 -49.49 20.36 23.57
CA LEU A 475 -50.22 19.60 22.55
C LEU A 475 -49.62 19.74 21.14
N LEU A 476 -49.04 20.91 20.85
CA LEU A 476 -48.44 21.22 19.55
C LEU A 476 -47.21 20.35 19.24
N TRP A 477 -46.35 20.06 20.23
CA TRP A 477 -45.21 19.15 20.05
C TRP A 477 -45.48 17.69 20.43
N LEU A 478 -46.36 17.42 21.40
CA LEU A 478 -46.61 16.04 21.86
C LEU A 478 -47.30 15.19 20.78
N ILE A 479 -48.20 15.77 19.99
CA ILE A 479 -48.89 15.06 18.92
C ILE A 479 -47.93 14.63 17.78
N PRO A 480 -47.13 15.52 17.16
CA PRO A 480 -46.15 15.11 16.15
C PRO A 480 -45.09 14.14 16.68
N LEU A 481 -44.68 14.29 17.95
CA LEU A 481 -43.76 13.36 18.62
C LEU A 481 -44.37 11.95 18.75
N LEU A 482 -45.62 11.84 19.21
CA LEU A 482 -46.31 10.55 19.31
C LEU A 482 -46.52 9.91 17.92
N LEU A 483 -46.87 10.70 16.91
CA LEU A 483 -46.98 10.25 15.53
C LEU A 483 -45.64 9.78 14.95
N ALA A 484 -44.52 10.44 15.29
CA ALA A 484 -43.18 9.99 14.93
C ALA A 484 -42.80 8.67 15.62
N ILE A 485 -43.06 8.54 16.92
CA ILE A 485 -42.81 7.28 17.66
C ILE A 485 -43.64 6.11 17.07
N VAL A 486 -44.89 6.36 16.68
CA VAL A 486 -45.74 5.36 16.00
C VAL A 486 -45.21 5.02 14.61
N LEU A 487 -44.78 6.01 13.82
CA LEU A 487 -44.16 5.84 12.51
C LEU A 487 -42.89 4.97 12.62
N PHE A 488 -41.92 5.42 13.41
CA PHE A 488 -40.66 4.76 13.71
C PHE A 488 -40.87 3.31 14.16
N TYR A 489 -41.77 3.07 15.11
CA TYR A 489 -42.02 1.73 15.61
C TYR A 489 -42.73 0.83 14.57
N SER A 490 -43.71 1.35 13.85
CA SER A 490 -44.40 0.62 12.75
C SER A 490 -43.41 0.23 11.65
N GLN A 491 -42.54 1.16 11.26
CA GLN A 491 -41.42 0.93 10.35
C GLN A 491 -40.58 -0.29 10.80
N THR A 492 -40.18 -0.37 12.08
CA THR A 492 -39.40 -1.52 12.57
C THR A 492 -40.13 -2.87 12.53
N ARG A 493 -41.46 -2.92 12.49
CA ARG A 493 -42.20 -4.20 12.40
C ARG A 493 -42.22 -4.81 11.00
N GLY A 494 -41.76 -4.08 9.98
CA GLY A 494 -41.63 -4.60 8.61
C GLY A 494 -42.74 -4.12 7.67
N ALA A 495 -43.05 -2.83 7.73
CA ALA A 495 -44.06 -2.19 6.90
C ALA A 495 -43.73 -2.27 5.38
N SER A 496 -44.75 -2.04 4.54
CA SER A 496 -44.61 -2.12 3.07
C SER A 496 -43.75 -0.99 2.51
N LYS A 497 -43.27 -1.13 1.25
CA LYS A 497 -42.48 -0.09 0.57
C LYS A 497 -43.15 1.29 0.59
N TYR A 498 -44.47 1.34 0.53
CA TYR A 498 -45.27 2.56 0.41
C TYR A 498 -45.79 3.09 1.76
N PHE A 499 -45.43 2.45 2.89
CA PHE A 499 -45.98 2.80 4.20
C PHE A 499 -45.62 4.23 4.62
N LEU A 500 -44.36 4.65 4.53
CA LEU A 500 -43.92 5.99 4.94
C LEU A 500 -44.68 7.10 4.18
N PRO A 501 -44.69 7.17 2.83
CA PRO A 501 -45.43 8.21 2.14
C PRO A 501 -46.94 8.17 2.38
N LEU A 502 -47.54 6.97 2.46
CA LEU A 502 -48.98 6.83 2.71
C LEU A 502 -49.36 7.27 4.14
N TYR A 503 -48.52 6.96 5.13
CA TYR A 503 -48.70 7.40 6.51
C TYR A 503 -48.66 8.93 6.61
N ILE A 504 -47.65 9.56 6.00
CA ILE A 504 -47.51 11.01 6.02
C ILE A 504 -48.67 11.70 5.29
N ILE A 505 -49.10 11.20 4.12
CA ILE A 505 -50.31 11.69 3.42
C ILE A 505 -51.59 11.51 4.27
N THR A 506 -51.64 10.50 5.15
CA THR A 506 -52.80 10.28 6.03
C THR A 506 -52.91 11.36 7.12
N ILE A 507 -51.81 11.98 7.54
CA ILE A 507 -51.80 13.03 8.59
C ILE A 507 -52.71 14.23 8.21
N PRO A 508 -52.50 14.95 7.07
CA PRO A 508 -53.36 16.07 6.70
C PRO A 508 -54.78 15.63 6.34
N ILE A 509 -54.98 14.42 5.79
CA ILE A 509 -56.33 13.90 5.51
C ILE A 509 -57.13 13.73 6.82
N VAL A 510 -56.53 13.14 7.86
CA VAL A 510 -57.18 12.97 9.15
C VAL A 510 -57.35 14.31 9.89
N PHE A 511 -56.36 15.20 9.81
CA PHE A 511 -56.45 16.55 10.37
C PHE A 511 -57.63 17.32 9.76
N TYR A 512 -57.67 17.49 8.44
CA TYR A 512 -58.76 18.22 7.78
C TYR A 512 -60.11 17.52 7.87
N PHE A 513 -60.16 16.18 8.00
CA PHE A 513 -61.40 15.49 8.33
C PHE A 513 -61.97 15.95 9.68
N PHE A 514 -61.15 16.14 10.72
CA PHE A 514 -61.62 16.68 12.00
C PHE A 514 -61.96 18.17 11.92
N VAL A 515 -61.14 18.99 11.25
CA VAL A 515 -61.42 20.42 11.03
C VAL A 515 -62.77 20.63 10.35
N PHE A 516 -63.09 19.88 9.29
CA PHE A 516 -64.37 19.99 8.57
C PHE A 516 -65.54 19.21 9.21
N SER A 517 -65.32 18.46 10.31
CA SER A 517 -66.37 17.70 11.02
C SER A 517 -66.75 18.29 12.37
N LEU A 518 -66.06 19.34 12.84
CA LEU A 518 -66.25 19.94 14.15
C LEU A 518 -66.37 21.45 14.01
N ASP A 519 -67.58 22.00 14.12
CA ASP A 519 -67.89 23.44 13.95
C ASP A 519 -67.12 24.38 14.91
N ALA A 520 -66.38 23.83 15.89
CA ALA A 520 -65.50 24.57 16.80
C ALA A 520 -64.05 24.70 16.31
N LEU A 521 -63.69 24.12 15.17
CA LEU A 521 -62.33 24.09 14.61
C LEU A 521 -62.25 24.89 13.30
N GLU A 522 -62.33 26.21 13.39
CA GLU A 522 -62.23 27.08 12.22
C GLU A 522 -60.78 27.12 11.68
N PRO A 523 -60.53 26.99 10.35
CA PRO A 523 -59.17 26.89 9.82
C PRO A 523 -58.26 28.08 10.13
N ASP A 524 -58.82 29.27 10.27
CA ASP A 524 -58.04 30.49 10.53
C ASP A 524 -57.68 30.61 12.01
N THR A 525 -58.59 30.27 12.95
CA THR A 525 -58.23 30.21 14.39
C THR A 525 -57.22 29.10 14.68
N LEU A 526 -57.23 28.00 13.91
CA LEU A 526 -56.19 26.98 13.95
C LEU A 526 -54.84 27.45 13.38
N ARG A 527 -54.82 28.45 12.49
CA ARG A 527 -53.58 29.08 12.04
C ARG A 527 -53.03 30.02 13.12
N ASP A 528 -53.88 30.85 13.72
CA ASP A 528 -53.53 31.74 14.83
C ASP A 528 -53.00 30.95 16.05
N HIS A 529 -53.63 29.82 16.38
CA HIS A 529 -53.17 28.89 17.42
C HIS A 529 -52.02 27.96 16.98
N GLY A 530 -51.41 28.18 15.81
CA GLY A 530 -50.17 27.54 15.42
C GLY A 530 -50.26 26.07 14.98
N TRP A 531 -51.43 25.56 14.60
CA TRP A 531 -51.59 24.19 14.09
C TRP A 531 -51.32 24.06 12.59
N ILE A 532 -51.48 25.14 11.84
CA ILE A 532 -51.29 25.23 10.39
C ILE A 532 -50.22 26.29 10.11
N PHE A 533 -49.41 26.10 9.07
CA PHE A 533 -48.52 27.16 8.61
C PHE A 533 -49.30 28.37 8.06
N GLU A 534 -48.74 29.55 8.29
CA GLU A 534 -49.10 30.73 7.50
C GLU A 534 -48.62 30.52 6.06
N GLY A 535 -49.57 30.62 5.12
CA GLY A 535 -49.22 30.58 3.71
C GLY A 535 -48.52 31.88 3.30
N PRO A 536 -47.62 31.85 2.31
CA PRO A 536 -47.10 33.08 1.72
C PRO A 536 -48.24 33.93 1.15
N PRO A 537 -48.07 35.27 1.03
CA PRO A 537 -49.06 36.15 0.43
C PRO A 537 -49.61 35.61 -0.90
N ALA A 538 -50.91 35.77 -1.16
CA ALA A 538 -51.63 35.02 -2.20
C ALA A 538 -51.10 35.19 -3.64
N ASP A 539 -50.35 36.28 -3.89
CA ASP A 539 -49.70 36.63 -5.16
C ASP A 539 -48.17 36.39 -5.17
N GLU A 540 -47.60 35.77 -4.13
CA GLU A 540 -46.17 35.43 -4.08
C GLU A 540 -45.81 34.40 -5.18
N PRO A 541 -44.87 34.72 -6.09
CA PRO A 541 -44.48 33.81 -7.16
C PRO A 541 -43.42 32.80 -6.68
N TRP A 542 -43.31 31.64 -7.35
CA TRP A 542 -42.28 30.64 -7.02
C TRP A 542 -40.83 31.18 -7.13
N TRP A 543 -40.61 32.25 -7.88
CA TRP A 543 -39.32 32.94 -7.99
C TRP A 543 -39.09 34.02 -6.91
N TYR A 544 -39.94 34.12 -5.89
CA TYR A 544 -39.83 35.14 -4.84
C TYR A 544 -38.47 35.18 -4.16
N PHE A 545 -37.86 34.02 -3.88
CA PHE A 545 -36.54 33.95 -3.24
C PHE A 545 -35.43 34.65 -4.05
N TYR A 546 -35.56 34.75 -5.39
CA TYR A 546 -34.63 35.53 -6.20
C TYR A 546 -34.71 37.03 -5.93
N THR A 547 -35.84 37.54 -5.44
CA THR A 547 -36.00 38.97 -5.05
C THR A 547 -35.28 39.31 -3.74
N LEU A 548 -34.87 38.29 -2.97
CA LEU A 548 -34.10 38.43 -1.74
C LEU A 548 -32.59 38.61 -1.99
N TYR A 549 -32.11 38.39 -3.23
CA TYR A 549 -30.73 38.66 -3.65
C TYR A 549 -30.46 40.16 -3.83
N LYS A 550 -30.60 40.93 -2.74
CA LYS A 550 -30.35 42.37 -2.67
C LYS A 550 -28.85 42.64 -2.52
N PHE A 551 -28.07 42.42 -3.59
CA PHE A 551 -26.60 42.54 -3.58
C PHE A 551 -26.02 43.85 -3.02
N ASN A 552 -26.81 44.94 -3.02
CA ASN A 552 -26.43 46.23 -2.45
C ASN A 552 -26.54 46.30 -0.90
N LEU A 553 -27.10 45.27 -0.26
CA LEU A 553 -27.28 45.12 1.19
C LEU A 553 -26.51 43.91 1.75
N VAL A 554 -25.53 43.39 1.00
CA VAL A 554 -24.71 42.24 1.41
C VAL A 554 -23.49 42.75 2.16
N GLU A 555 -23.43 42.46 3.46
CA GLU A 555 -22.27 42.80 4.29
C GLU A 555 -21.19 41.72 4.15
N TRP A 556 -20.20 42.01 3.30
CA TRP A 556 -19.17 41.04 2.91
C TRP A 556 -18.29 40.57 4.07
N ASP A 557 -18.10 41.39 5.11
CA ASP A 557 -17.33 41.00 6.29
C ASP A 557 -18.02 39.85 7.07
N ALA A 558 -19.36 39.87 7.18
CA ALA A 558 -20.13 38.76 7.74
C ALA A 558 -20.10 37.50 6.85
N VAL A 559 -20.02 37.66 5.52
CA VAL A 559 -19.79 36.53 4.58
C VAL A 559 -18.40 35.92 4.79
N LEU A 560 -17.38 36.72 5.06
CA LEU A 560 -16.02 36.26 5.38
C LEU A 560 -15.96 35.53 6.72
N GLU A 561 -16.69 36.01 7.74
CA GLU A 561 -16.79 35.34 9.04
C GLU A 561 -17.46 33.96 8.95
N CYS A 562 -18.34 33.74 7.97
CA CYS A 562 -18.96 32.44 7.70
C CYS A 562 -18.01 31.40 7.05
N ILE A 563 -16.80 31.77 6.58
CA ILE A 563 -15.90 30.85 5.87
C ILE A 563 -15.58 29.54 6.63
N PRO A 564 -15.33 29.53 7.96
CA PRO A 564 -15.10 28.29 8.71
C PRO A 564 -16.29 27.33 8.65
N ALA A 565 -17.52 27.85 8.69
CA ALA A 565 -18.74 27.06 8.55
C ALA A 565 -18.90 26.51 7.13
N MET A 566 -18.66 27.33 6.10
CA MET A 566 -18.64 26.86 4.71
C MET A 566 -17.58 25.76 4.48
N LEU A 567 -16.41 25.85 5.14
CA LEU A 567 -15.33 24.87 5.05
C LEU A 567 -15.68 23.57 5.78
N ALA A 568 -16.30 23.64 6.96
CA ALA A 568 -16.79 22.47 7.68
C ALA A 568 -17.91 21.75 6.92
N LEU A 569 -18.86 22.50 6.36
CA LEU A 569 -19.90 22.02 5.45
C LEU A 569 -19.30 21.34 4.21
N THR A 570 -18.27 21.95 3.60
CA THR A 570 -17.59 21.36 2.43
C THR A 570 -16.80 20.11 2.81
N PHE A 571 -16.10 20.09 3.94
CA PHE A 571 -15.41 18.90 4.46
C PHE A 571 -16.39 17.76 4.77
N PHE A 572 -17.52 18.08 5.39
CA PHE A 572 -18.57 17.11 5.67
C PHE A 572 -19.15 16.53 4.37
N GLY A 573 -19.46 17.37 3.38
CA GLY A 573 -19.90 16.95 2.05
C GLY A 573 -18.92 16.04 1.32
N ILE A 574 -17.60 16.28 1.46
CA ILE A 574 -16.54 15.42 0.92
C ILE A 574 -16.68 13.96 1.42
N LEU A 575 -17.19 13.74 2.64
CA LEU A 575 -17.33 12.40 3.22
C LEU A 575 -18.44 11.57 2.56
N HIS A 576 -19.47 12.20 1.98
CA HIS A 576 -20.62 11.48 1.44
C HIS A 576 -20.32 10.79 0.10
N VAL A 577 -19.52 11.40 -0.78
CA VAL A 577 -19.29 10.88 -2.14
C VAL A 577 -18.59 9.50 -2.13
N PRO A 578 -17.47 9.28 -1.41
CA PRO A 578 -16.78 7.98 -1.34
C PRO A 578 -17.56 6.90 -0.58
N ILE A 579 -18.66 7.25 0.08
CA ILE A 579 -19.51 6.31 0.81
C ILE A 579 -20.71 5.93 -0.04
N ASN A 580 -21.41 6.91 -0.62
CA ASN A 580 -22.60 6.67 -1.43
C ASN A 580 -22.25 6.09 -2.82
N VAL A 581 -21.23 6.61 -3.51
CA VAL A 581 -20.90 6.16 -4.89
C VAL A 581 -20.47 4.68 -4.92
N PRO A 582 -19.53 4.19 -4.10
CA PRO A 582 -19.16 2.77 -4.11
C PRO A 582 -20.26 1.85 -3.57
N ALA A 583 -21.06 2.30 -2.58
CA ALA A 583 -22.20 1.53 -2.11
C ALA A 583 -23.28 1.37 -3.20
N LEU A 584 -23.51 2.42 -3.99
CA LEU A 584 -24.44 2.39 -5.11
C LEU A 584 -23.91 1.53 -6.27
N ALA A 585 -22.62 1.61 -6.59
CA ALA A 585 -21.94 0.76 -7.56
C ALA A 585 -22.14 -0.74 -7.23
N LEU A 586 -21.85 -1.13 -5.98
CA LEU A 586 -22.02 -2.49 -5.49
C LEU A 586 -23.49 -2.95 -5.51
N GLN A 587 -24.48 -2.05 -5.34
CA GLN A 587 -25.90 -2.41 -5.43
C GLN A 587 -26.46 -2.40 -6.86
N THR A 588 -25.82 -1.71 -7.80
CA THR A 588 -26.23 -1.65 -9.22
C THR A 588 -25.51 -2.68 -10.09
N GLY A 589 -24.35 -3.18 -9.66
CA GLY A 589 -23.50 -4.06 -10.45
C GLY A 589 -22.57 -3.31 -11.42
N GLU A 590 -22.32 -2.03 -11.16
CA GLU A 590 -21.45 -1.17 -11.97
C GLU A 590 -20.00 -1.22 -11.46
N ASP A 591 -19.24 -2.24 -11.86
CA ASP A 591 -17.84 -2.48 -11.44
C ASP A 591 -16.84 -1.36 -11.85
N ASN A 592 -17.26 -0.42 -12.68
CA ASN A 592 -16.42 0.64 -13.28
C ASN A 592 -16.73 2.05 -12.73
N ALA A 593 -17.09 2.15 -11.45
CA ALA A 593 -17.40 3.42 -10.79
C ALA A 593 -16.14 4.25 -10.46
N ASP A 594 -15.75 5.14 -11.38
CA ASP A 594 -14.70 6.14 -11.18
C ASP A 594 -15.15 7.24 -10.19
N LEU A 595 -14.62 7.18 -8.97
CA LEU A 595 -14.91 8.14 -7.89
C LEU A 595 -14.41 9.56 -8.22
N ASP A 596 -13.31 9.71 -8.95
CA ASP A 596 -12.82 11.04 -9.36
C ASP A 596 -13.74 11.64 -10.44
N ARG A 597 -14.33 10.82 -11.31
CA ARG A 597 -15.37 11.27 -12.25
C ARG A 597 -16.61 11.74 -11.52
N GLU A 598 -17.15 10.95 -10.59
CA GLU A 598 -18.36 11.36 -9.86
C GLU A 598 -18.07 12.58 -8.95
N LEU A 599 -16.87 12.72 -8.35
CA LEU A 599 -16.47 13.95 -7.65
C LEU A 599 -16.48 15.19 -8.56
N LYS A 600 -15.95 15.08 -9.79
CA LYS A 600 -16.06 16.18 -10.78
C LYS A 600 -17.52 16.52 -11.10
N LEU A 601 -18.40 15.52 -11.15
CA LEU A 601 -19.81 15.70 -11.45
C LEU A 601 -20.60 16.34 -10.31
N HIS A 602 -20.41 15.87 -9.06
CA HIS A 602 -20.91 16.55 -7.87
C HIS A 602 -20.37 17.99 -7.80
N GLY A 603 -19.10 18.20 -8.19
CA GLY A 603 -18.48 19.53 -8.29
C GLY A 603 -19.25 20.47 -9.22
N TYR A 604 -19.53 20.05 -10.45
CA TYR A 604 -20.39 20.81 -11.37
C TYR A 604 -21.80 21.03 -10.79
N SER A 605 -22.40 19.99 -10.19
CA SER A 605 -23.76 20.03 -9.63
C SER A 605 -23.93 21.11 -8.55
N ASN A 606 -22.99 21.17 -7.60
CA ASN A 606 -23.00 22.16 -6.52
C ASN A 606 -22.63 23.57 -7.02
N PHE A 607 -21.67 23.68 -7.95
CA PHE A 607 -21.25 24.97 -8.51
C PHE A 607 -22.37 25.62 -9.34
N ILE A 608 -23.08 24.83 -10.15
CA ILE A 608 -24.24 25.32 -10.92
C ILE A 608 -25.40 25.66 -9.97
N SER A 609 -25.62 24.89 -8.90
CA SER A 609 -26.65 25.20 -7.90
C SER A 609 -26.44 26.56 -7.24
N GLY A 610 -25.20 26.85 -6.81
CA GLY A 610 -24.83 28.16 -6.28
C GLY A 610 -25.03 29.30 -7.28
N LEU A 611 -24.65 29.10 -8.55
CA LEU A 611 -24.94 30.06 -9.63
C LEU A 611 -26.44 30.25 -9.91
N CYS A 612 -27.27 29.25 -9.62
CA CYS A 612 -28.73 29.32 -9.68
C CYS A 612 -29.36 29.88 -8.40
N GLY A 613 -28.59 30.52 -7.51
CA GLY A 613 -29.11 31.09 -6.26
C GLY A 613 -29.61 30.02 -5.30
N SER A 614 -28.89 28.90 -5.20
CA SER A 614 -29.30 27.72 -4.45
C SER A 614 -28.14 27.01 -3.74
N ILE A 615 -28.50 26.01 -2.95
CA ILE A 615 -27.68 25.33 -1.94
C ILE A 615 -27.00 24.06 -2.48
N GLN A 616 -26.21 23.40 -1.63
CA GLN A 616 -25.53 22.16 -1.92
C GLN A 616 -26.49 21.03 -2.30
N ASN A 617 -25.96 20.01 -2.99
CA ASN A 617 -26.67 18.80 -3.38
C ASN A 617 -25.75 17.59 -3.58
N TYR A 618 -26.34 16.41 -3.42
CA TYR A 618 -25.64 15.14 -3.43
C TYR A 618 -26.50 14.06 -4.09
N LEU A 619 -25.82 13.01 -4.56
CA LEU A 619 -26.44 11.77 -4.98
C LEU A 619 -26.95 11.02 -3.72
N VAL A 620 -28.26 11.10 -3.48
CA VAL A 620 -28.89 10.52 -2.28
C VAL A 620 -29.08 9.02 -2.50
N TYR A 621 -28.22 8.20 -1.87
CA TYR A 621 -28.23 6.75 -2.00
C TYR A 621 -29.61 6.14 -1.70
N ALA A 622 -30.27 6.56 -0.62
CA ALA A 622 -31.57 6.05 -0.21
C ALA A 622 -32.66 6.25 -1.29
N ASN A 623 -32.85 7.50 -1.72
CA ASN A 623 -33.85 7.87 -2.73
C ASN A 623 -33.52 7.26 -4.09
N THR A 624 -32.25 7.29 -4.51
CA THR A 624 -31.76 6.62 -5.73
C THR A 624 -32.11 5.13 -5.75
N VAL A 625 -31.81 4.44 -4.65
CA VAL A 625 -32.11 3.01 -4.51
C VAL A 625 -33.62 2.73 -4.50
N PHE A 626 -34.45 3.63 -3.98
CA PHE A 626 -35.90 3.48 -3.99
C PHE A 626 -36.50 3.74 -5.38
N PHE A 627 -36.02 4.77 -6.08
CA PHE A 627 -36.40 5.17 -7.42
C PHE A 627 -36.10 4.07 -8.46
N MET A 628 -34.85 3.58 -8.52
CA MET A 628 -34.48 2.47 -9.40
C MET A 628 -35.28 1.19 -9.09
N ARG A 629 -35.50 0.86 -7.80
CA ARG A 629 -36.34 -0.28 -7.35
C ARG A 629 -37.84 -0.11 -7.64
N SER A 630 -38.24 1.01 -8.22
CA SER A 630 -39.60 1.33 -8.66
C SER A 630 -39.72 1.44 -10.19
N GLY A 631 -38.63 1.22 -10.95
CA GLY A 631 -38.57 1.34 -12.41
C GLY A 631 -37.88 2.61 -12.94
N GLY A 632 -37.26 3.40 -12.05
CA GLY A 632 -36.52 4.62 -12.40
C GLY A 632 -35.05 4.38 -12.73
N ASP A 633 -34.72 3.37 -13.54
CA ASP A 633 -33.33 3.01 -13.89
C ASP A 633 -32.81 3.70 -15.17
N SER A 634 -33.62 4.57 -15.79
CA SER A 634 -33.31 5.27 -17.03
C SER A 634 -33.07 6.77 -16.84
N ARG A 635 -32.19 7.34 -17.66
CA ARG A 635 -31.92 8.80 -17.68
C ARG A 635 -33.15 9.63 -18.01
N LEU A 636 -34.09 9.05 -18.79
CA LEU A 636 -35.38 9.67 -19.09
C LEU A 636 -36.23 9.83 -17.81
N ALA A 637 -36.27 8.81 -16.94
CA ALA A 637 -36.97 8.90 -15.68
C ALA A 637 -36.40 10.03 -14.79
N GLY A 638 -35.07 10.18 -14.75
CA GLY A 638 -34.42 11.28 -14.02
C GLY A 638 -34.75 12.67 -14.58
N VAL A 639 -34.74 12.85 -15.90
CA VAL A 639 -35.14 14.12 -16.54
C VAL A 639 -36.65 14.41 -16.33
N MET A 640 -37.50 13.39 -16.39
CA MET A 640 -38.92 13.51 -16.06
C MET A 640 -39.16 13.88 -14.60
N LEU A 641 -38.35 13.35 -13.67
CA LEU A 641 -38.39 13.73 -12.26
C LEU A 641 -38.07 15.21 -12.07
N ALA A 642 -37.00 15.71 -12.69
CA ALA A 642 -36.68 17.14 -12.67
C ALA A 642 -37.84 18.01 -13.23
N ALA A 643 -38.44 17.60 -14.34
CA ALA A 643 -39.56 18.32 -14.96
C ALA A 643 -40.84 18.33 -14.09
N LEU A 644 -41.14 17.22 -13.40
CA LEU A 644 -42.29 17.13 -12.49
C LEU A 644 -42.03 17.83 -11.15
N THR A 645 -40.79 17.83 -10.64
CA THR A 645 -40.39 18.64 -9.49
C THR A 645 -40.47 20.14 -9.81
N PHE A 646 -40.06 20.57 -11.01
CA PHE A 646 -40.30 21.94 -11.48
C PHE A 646 -41.80 22.26 -11.54
N GLY A 647 -42.62 21.35 -12.06
CA GLY A 647 -44.09 21.49 -12.07
C GLY A 647 -44.69 21.67 -10.67
N VAL A 648 -44.21 20.94 -9.67
CA VAL A 648 -44.62 21.13 -8.27
C VAL A 648 -44.11 22.44 -7.71
N MET A 649 -42.85 22.84 -7.96
CA MET A 649 -42.29 24.12 -7.49
C MET A 649 -43.11 25.32 -7.97
N VAL A 650 -43.59 25.32 -9.22
CA VAL A 650 -44.45 26.39 -9.78
C VAL A 650 -45.82 26.49 -9.07
N ILE A 651 -46.32 25.39 -8.50
CA ILE A 651 -47.60 25.34 -7.75
C ILE A 651 -47.38 25.55 -6.23
N GLY A 652 -46.19 25.19 -5.74
CA GLY A 652 -45.83 24.97 -4.34
C GLY A 652 -46.27 26.05 -3.34
N PRO A 653 -45.99 27.36 -3.57
CA PRO A 653 -46.35 28.42 -2.64
C PRO A 653 -47.82 28.39 -2.20
N LYS A 654 -48.74 28.03 -3.11
CA LYS A 654 -50.19 28.01 -2.86
C LYS A 654 -50.66 26.80 -2.03
N ILE A 655 -49.80 25.82 -1.80
CA ILE A 655 -50.10 24.61 -1.01
C ILE A 655 -49.62 24.75 0.45
N ILE A 656 -48.61 25.58 0.72
CA ILE A 656 -47.97 25.70 2.04
C ILE A 656 -48.97 26.12 3.14
N GLY A 657 -49.87 27.06 2.86
CA GLY A 657 -50.92 27.50 3.81
C GLY A 657 -52.00 26.45 4.15
N PHE A 658 -51.89 25.23 3.59
CA PHE A 658 -52.72 24.06 3.88
C PHE A 658 -51.91 22.91 4.52
N ILE A 659 -50.72 23.19 5.05
CA ILE A 659 -49.85 22.19 5.68
C ILE A 659 -49.99 22.26 7.21
N PRO A 660 -50.49 21.19 7.87
CA PRO A 660 -50.49 21.12 9.32
C PRO A 660 -49.07 20.96 9.85
N ILE A 661 -48.68 21.77 10.85
CA ILE A 661 -47.35 21.78 11.45
C ILE A 661 -46.98 20.40 12.03
N MET A 662 -47.97 19.68 12.56
CA MET A 662 -47.82 18.30 13.04
C MET A 662 -47.33 17.30 11.97
N MET A 663 -47.55 17.55 10.67
CA MET A 663 -46.99 16.68 9.61
C MET A 663 -45.47 16.88 9.47
N VAL A 664 -45.02 18.12 9.53
CA VAL A 664 -43.60 18.49 9.41
C VAL A 664 -42.83 18.09 10.67
N GLY A 665 -43.38 18.38 11.86
CA GLY A 665 -42.81 17.93 13.13
C GLY A 665 -42.64 16.41 13.20
N THR A 666 -43.61 15.62 12.72
CA THR A 666 -43.49 14.16 12.64
C THR A 666 -42.34 13.70 11.74
N LEU A 667 -42.12 14.35 10.58
CA LEU A 667 -40.99 14.02 9.70
C LEU A 667 -39.64 14.33 10.35
N ILE A 668 -39.52 15.51 10.95
CA ILE A 668 -38.30 15.97 11.62
C ILE A 668 -37.94 15.04 12.79
N PHE A 669 -38.91 14.68 13.65
CA PHE A 669 -38.68 13.75 14.76
C PHE A 669 -38.32 12.32 14.30
N ASP A 670 -39.04 11.73 13.32
CA ASP A 670 -38.76 10.36 12.83
C ASP A 670 -37.33 10.25 12.26
N LEU A 671 -36.91 11.29 11.52
CA LEU A 671 -35.58 11.38 10.92
C LEU A 671 -34.49 11.63 11.98
N GLY A 672 -34.71 12.53 12.95
CA GLY A 672 -33.81 12.72 14.09
C GLY A 672 -33.59 11.44 14.90
N PHE A 673 -34.66 10.66 15.15
CA PHE A 673 -34.56 9.37 15.82
C PHE A 673 -33.85 8.29 14.99
N GLU A 674 -34.02 8.25 13.66
CA GLU A 674 -33.28 7.31 12.81
C GLU A 674 -31.78 7.65 12.77
N LEU A 675 -31.41 8.93 12.59
CA LEU A 675 -30.00 9.34 12.59
C LEU A 675 -29.33 9.07 13.95
N LEU A 676 -30.00 9.35 15.08
CA LEU A 676 -29.49 9.00 16.43
C LEU A 676 -29.36 7.49 16.64
N LEU A 677 -30.31 6.68 16.14
CA LEU A 677 -30.23 5.22 16.22
C LEU A 677 -29.04 4.67 15.41
N GLU A 678 -28.87 5.14 14.18
CA GLU A 678 -27.79 4.78 13.26
C GLU A 678 -26.41 5.23 13.78
N ALA A 679 -26.32 6.40 14.42
CA ALA A 679 -25.09 6.96 14.98
C ALA A 679 -24.67 6.34 16.31
N VAL A 680 -25.57 6.31 17.30
CA VAL A 680 -25.24 5.99 18.69
C VAL A 680 -25.51 4.51 19.00
N TRP A 681 -26.68 3.99 18.64
CA TRP A 681 -27.12 2.68 19.16
C TRP A 681 -26.66 1.48 18.33
N LEU A 682 -26.66 1.59 16.99
CA LEU A 682 -26.25 0.50 16.09
C LEU A 682 -24.73 0.26 15.99
N PRO A 683 -23.83 1.27 16.10
CA PRO A 683 -22.39 1.05 15.96
C PRO A 683 -21.69 0.55 17.24
N ARG A 684 -22.32 0.68 18.42
CA ARG A 684 -21.73 0.38 19.74
C ARG A 684 -21.20 -1.05 19.97
N LYS A 685 -21.48 -1.98 19.06
CA LYS A 685 -20.95 -3.37 19.07
C LYS A 685 -20.02 -3.68 17.88
N LYS A 686 -19.71 -2.69 17.05
CA LYS A 686 -18.93 -2.81 15.81
C LYS A 686 -17.66 -1.95 15.86
N LEU A 687 -17.75 -0.77 16.47
CA LEU A 687 -16.64 0.13 16.73
C LEU A 687 -15.81 -0.34 17.94
N LYS A 688 -14.52 -0.02 17.95
CA LYS A 688 -13.67 -0.12 19.15
C LYS A 688 -14.12 0.89 20.20
N LEU A 689 -13.77 0.66 21.47
CA LEU A 689 -14.15 1.56 22.57
C LEU A 689 -13.70 3.02 22.33
N ALA A 690 -12.49 3.24 21.80
CA ALA A 690 -11.99 4.58 21.47
C ALA A 690 -12.77 5.23 20.33
N GLU A 691 -13.02 4.50 19.24
CA GLU A 691 -13.80 4.97 18.08
C GLU A 691 -15.25 5.32 18.49
N TYR A 692 -15.85 4.52 19.37
CA TYR A 692 -17.18 4.77 19.93
C TYR A 692 -17.20 5.97 20.89
N LEU A 693 -16.19 6.13 21.73
CA LEU A 693 -16.04 7.32 22.58
C LEU A 693 -15.92 8.58 21.73
N THR A 694 -15.14 8.55 20.64
CA THR A 694 -15.04 9.65 19.67
C THR A 694 -16.40 10.00 19.07
N VAL A 695 -17.23 9.01 18.67
CA VAL A 695 -18.61 9.26 18.22
C VAL A 695 -19.41 10.02 19.29
N ILE A 696 -19.41 9.56 20.54
CA ILE A 696 -20.19 10.21 21.62
C ILE A 696 -19.70 11.64 21.90
N VAL A 697 -18.39 11.88 21.90
CA VAL A 697 -17.84 13.23 22.09
C VAL A 697 -18.23 14.16 20.95
N ILE A 698 -18.19 13.70 19.69
CA ILE A 698 -18.64 14.51 18.54
C ILE A 698 -20.12 14.88 18.69
N VAL A 699 -21.00 13.92 19.00
CA VAL A 699 -22.45 14.17 19.19
C VAL A 699 -22.69 15.19 20.30
N LEU A 700 -22.01 15.06 21.44
CA LEU A 700 -22.16 16.00 22.57
C LEU A 700 -21.62 17.40 22.24
N VAL A 701 -20.47 17.52 21.57
CA VAL A 701 -19.91 18.84 21.22
C VAL A 701 -20.76 19.54 20.16
N MET A 702 -21.26 18.82 19.16
CA MET A 702 -22.16 19.38 18.14
C MET A 702 -23.53 19.76 18.70
N GLY A 703 -24.03 19.01 19.69
CA GLY A 703 -25.33 19.29 20.32
C GLY A 703 -25.30 20.39 21.39
N ILE A 704 -24.17 20.59 22.08
CA ILE A 704 -24.06 21.53 23.22
C ILE A 704 -23.35 22.84 22.83
N TYR A 705 -22.42 22.81 21.89
CA TYR A 705 -21.62 23.98 21.49
C TYR A 705 -21.89 24.37 20.03
N ASP A 706 -21.30 23.65 19.08
CA ASP A 706 -21.36 24.02 17.66
C ASP A 706 -20.89 22.88 16.73
N PHE A 707 -21.39 22.90 15.49
CA PHE A 707 -21.12 21.95 14.42
C PHE A 707 -19.69 22.05 13.84
N VAL A 708 -19.16 23.27 13.68
CA VAL A 708 -17.77 23.50 13.21
C VAL A 708 -16.78 23.02 14.27
N ILE A 709 -17.02 23.39 15.54
CA ILE A 709 -16.21 22.94 16.68
C ILE A 709 -16.26 21.41 16.81
N GLY A 710 -17.44 20.80 16.71
CA GLY A 710 -17.61 19.35 16.81
C GLY A 710 -16.91 18.56 15.69
N ILE A 711 -16.93 19.05 14.45
CA ILE A 711 -16.13 18.50 13.35
C ILE A 711 -14.62 18.64 13.65
N GLY A 712 -14.17 19.81 14.12
CA GLY A 712 -12.77 20.04 14.48
C GLY A 712 -12.27 19.06 15.56
N VAL A 713 -13.03 18.89 16.64
CA VAL A 713 -12.76 17.92 17.71
C VAL A 713 -12.75 16.49 17.15
N GLY A 714 -13.71 16.13 16.28
CA GLY A 714 -13.77 14.82 15.64
C GLY A 714 -12.54 14.51 14.78
N ILE A 715 -12.06 15.48 14.00
CA ILE A 715 -10.85 15.37 13.18
C ILE A 715 -9.61 15.19 14.08
N ILE A 716 -9.45 16.00 15.13
CA ILE A 716 -8.31 15.93 16.06
C ILE A 716 -8.27 14.58 16.78
N LEU A 717 -9.41 14.11 17.31
CA LEU A 717 -9.50 12.82 17.98
C LEU A 717 -9.24 11.65 17.02
N ALA A 718 -9.68 11.74 15.77
CA ALA A 718 -9.43 10.72 14.76
C ALA A 718 -7.95 10.66 14.36
N PHE A 719 -7.26 11.80 14.20
CA PHE A 719 -5.81 11.83 13.96
C PHE A 719 -5.04 11.25 15.16
N ALA A 720 -5.38 11.63 16.40
CA ALA A 720 -4.77 11.07 17.60
C ALA A 720 -4.99 9.54 17.68
N SER A 721 -6.20 9.06 17.38
CA SER A 721 -6.54 7.64 17.35
C SER A 721 -5.74 6.87 16.28
N LEU A 722 -5.59 7.44 15.08
CA LEU A 722 -4.81 6.87 13.99
C LEU A 722 -3.32 6.79 14.32
N ILE A 723 -2.75 7.85 14.91
CA ILE A 723 -1.35 7.88 15.35
C ILE A 723 -1.11 6.79 16.42
N ILE A 724 -1.95 6.75 17.46
CA ILE A 724 -1.85 5.76 18.56
C ILE A 724 -2.08 4.32 18.06
N GLN A 725 -2.94 4.10 17.08
CA GLN A 725 -3.13 2.77 16.50
C GLN A 725 -1.93 2.33 15.66
N THR A 726 -1.31 3.25 14.91
CA THR A 726 -0.22 2.92 13.99
C THR A 726 1.11 2.74 14.71
N SER A 727 1.42 3.55 15.74
CA SER A 727 2.65 3.40 16.53
C SER A 727 2.69 2.13 17.39
N ARG A 728 1.55 1.50 17.67
CA ARG A 728 1.46 0.22 18.39
C ARG A 728 1.81 -1.00 17.53
N VAL A 729 2.03 -0.83 16.22
CA VAL A 729 2.46 -1.92 15.34
C VAL A 729 3.98 -1.96 15.32
N SER A 730 4.58 -2.93 16.03
CA SER A 730 6.04 -3.09 16.04
C SER A 730 6.57 -3.40 14.63
N ALA A 731 7.68 -2.76 14.27
CA ALA A 731 8.41 -3.09 13.05
C ALA A 731 9.26 -4.37 13.19
N VAL A 732 9.50 -4.84 14.41
CA VAL A 732 10.28 -6.05 14.70
C VAL A 732 9.41 -7.28 14.42
N ARG A 733 9.67 -7.94 13.30
CA ARG A 733 8.96 -9.15 12.84
C ARG A 733 9.38 -10.40 13.62
N ALA A 734 10.69 -10.55 13.84
CA ALA A 734 11.28 -11.70 14.50
C ALA A 734 12.68 -11.34 15.05
N SER A 735 13.20 -12.15 15.98
CA SER A 735 14.57 -12.02 16.49
C SER A 735 15.18 -13.40 16.74
N TYR A 736 16.42 -13.61 16.30
CA TYR A 736 17.12 -14.90 16.36
C TYR A 736 18.56 -14.75 16.89
N THR A 737 19.10 -15.81 17.48
CA THR A 737 20.52 -15.90 17.88
C THR A 737 21.29 -16.76 16.87
N GLY A 738 22.57 -16.45 16.65
CA GLY A 738 23.44 -17.23 15.74
C GLY A 738 23.62 -18.71 16.12
N GLU A 739 23.35 -19.09 17.37
CA GLU A 739 23.27 -20.51 17.80
C GLU A 739 22.23 -21.30 16.99
N ILE A 740 21.13 -20.63 16.61
CA ILE A 740 20.05 -21.19 15.81
C ILE A 740 20.38 -21.02 14.33
N VAL A 741 20.91 -19.86 13.92
CA VAL A 741 21.10 -19.49 12.50
C VAL A 741 22.57 -19.21 12.18
N GLY A 742 23.24 -20.19 11.56
CA GLY A 742 24.50 -19.98 10.86
C GLY A 742 24.29 -19.64 9.38
N SER A 743 25.36 -19.24 8.68
CA SER A 743 25.31 -19.17 7.22
C SER A 743 25.25 -20.57 6.57
N THR A 744 24.91 -20.60 5.29
CA THR A 744 24.84 -21.81 4.45
C THR A 744 26.21 -22.36 4.04
N VAL A 745 27.31 -21.70 4.40
CA VAL A 745 28.65 -22.11 3.96
C VAL A 745 29.06 -23.43 4.61
N ARG A 746 29.26 -24.49 3.80
CA ARG A 746 29.92 -25.71 4.26
C ARG A 746 31.35 -25.35 4.65
N ARG A 747 31.77 -25.74 5.86
CA ARG A 747 33.09 -25.46 6.43
C ARG A 747 33.72 -26.74 6.97
N ASN A 748 35.03 -26.74 7.17
CA ASN A 748 35.75 -27.87 7.75
C ASN A 748 35.27 -28.16 9.20
N PRO A 749 35.26 -29.42 9.69
CA PRO A 749 34.80 -29.74 11.04
C PRO A 749 35.41 -28.89 12.16
N SER A 750 36.71 -28.54 12.07
CA SER A 750 37.38 -27.68 13.07
C SER A 750 36.81 -26.25 13.11
N GLN A 751 36.57 -25.65 11.94
CA GLN A 751 35.90 -24.35 11.81
C GLN A 751 34.45 -24.41 12.31
N HIS A 752 33.74 -25.50 12.01
CA HIS A 752 32.34 -25.68 12.38
C HIS A 752 32.18 -25.83 13.90
N HIS A 753 33.01 -26.64 14.55
CA HIS A 753 32.99 -26.83 16.00
C HIS A 753 33.29 -25.52 16.74
N TYR A 754 34.31 -24.77 16.32
CA TYR A 754 34.58 -23.43 16.86
C TYR A 754 33.37 -22.50 16.72
N LEU A 755 32.77 -22.44 15.53
CA LEU A 755 31.60 -21.59 15.27
C LEU A 755 30.38 -21.99 16.10
N GLN A 756 30.16 -23.28 16.41
CA GLN A 756 29.07 -23.70 17.30
C GLN A 756 29.16 -23.03 18.68
N GLU A 757 30.37 -22.93 19.25
CA GLU A 757 30.56 -22.27 20.56
C GLU A 757 30.41 -20.74 20.48
N VAL A 758 30.96 -20.09 19.43
CA VAL A 758 31.05 -18.61 19.38
C VAL A 758 29.91 -17.89 18.67
N ARG A 759 29.10 -18.57 17.84
CA ARG A 759 27.97 -17.97 17.08
C ARG A 759 26.94 -17.24 17.95
N ARG A 760 26.85 -17.57 19.24
CA ARG A 760 26.01 -16.87 20.24
C ARG A 760 26.29 -15.38 20.40
N GLN A 761 27.44 -14.90 19.92
CA GLN A 761 27.76 -13.47 19.86
C GLN A 761 27.14 -12.75 18.64
N ILE A 762 26.41 -13.45 17.76
CA ILE A 762 25.63 -12.87 16.66
C ILE A 762 24.15 -12.84 17.07
N TYR A 763 23.53 -11.66 16.98
CA TYR A 763 22.08 -11.48 17.15
C TYR A 763 21.46 -10.91 15.87
N ILE A 764 20.25 -11.36 15.54
CA ILE A 764 19.56 -11.06 14.28
C ILE A 764 18.19 -10.46 14.61
N VAL A 765 17.85 -9.33 14.01
CA VAL A 765 16.53 -8.68 14.14
C VAL A 765 15.94 -8.48 12.74
N LYS A 766 14.79 -9.08 12.47
CA LYS A 766 14.05 -8.87 11.21
C LYS A 766 13.11 -7.68 11.32
N LEU A 767 13.20 -6.77 10.36
CA LEU A 767 12.33 -5.60 10.24
C LEU A 767 11.37 -5.74 9.06
N THR A 768 10.16 -5.19 9.19
CA THR A 768 9.08 -5.31 8.20
C THR A 768 8.26 -4.03 8.09
N GLY A 769 7.69 -3.78 6.90
CA GLY A 769 6.76 -2.65 6.66
C GLY A 769 7.47 -1.36 6.24
N PHE A 770 6.87 -0.21 6.55
CA PHE A 770 7.48 1.11 6.30
C PHE A 770 8.01 1.64 7.64
N LEU A 771 9.28 2.02 7.69
CA LEU A 771 9.91 2.50 8.93
C LEU A 771 9.76 4.01 9.06
N PHE A 772 8.85 4.42 9.93
CA PHE A 772 8.64 5.83 10.29
C PHE A 772 8.82 6.03 11.80
N PHE A 773 8.92 7.30 12.24
CA PHE A 773 9.08 7.69 13.66
C PHE A 773 8.29 6.80 14.66
N GLY A 774 6.97 6.64 14.45
CA GLY A 774 6.12 5.88 15.37
C GLY A 774 6.38 4.38 15.41
N THR A 775 7.08 3.81 14.43
CA THR A 775 7.49 2.39 14.41
C THR A 775 8.94 2.17 14.85
N VAL A 776 9.85 3.11 14.56
CA VAL A 776 11.28 2.91 14.83
C VAL A 776 11.61 2.90 16.33
N VAL A 777 10.79 3.57 17.15
CA VAL A 777 10.85 3.48 18.62
C VAL A 777 10.77 2.03 19.10
N SER A 778 9.91 1.18 18.49
CA SER A 778 9.83 -0.25 18.84
C SER A 778 11.11 -1.04 18.51
N VAL A 779 11.92 -0.55 17.57
CA VAL A 779 13.24 -1.12 17.23
C VAL A 779 14.29 -0.60 18.20
N GLU A 780 14.29 0.70 18.52
CA GLU A 780 15.20 1.30 19.49
C GLU A 780 15.00 0.72 20.90
N GLU A 781 13.76 0.61 21.38
CA GLU A 781 13.42 -0.05 22.65
C GLU A 781 13.91 -1.50 22.67
N LYS A 782 13.66 -2.25 21.59
CA LYS A 782 14.08 -3.65 21.47
C LYS A 782 15.61 -3.79 21.46
N ILE A 783 16.34 -2.86 20.86
CA ILE A 783 17.81 -2.86 20.86
C ILE A 783 18.35 -2.40 22.22
N ARG A 784 17.82 -1.32 22.81
CA ARG A 784 18.20 -0.85 24.16
C ARG A 784 18.04 -1.97 25.20
N ALA A 785 16.97 -2.77 25.11
CA ALA A 785 16.75 -3.95 25.96
C ALA A 785 17.70 -5.15 25.69
N LEU A 786 18.57 -5.08 24.67
CA LEU A 786 19.63 -6.08 24.40
C LEU A 786 21.03 -5.60 24.79
N ILE A 787 21.22 -4.28 24.96
CA ILE A 787 22.46 -3.64 25.46
C ILE A 787 22.35 -3.12 26.91
N ASP A 788 21.19 -3.30 27.54
CA ASP A 788 21.05 -3.15 29.00
C ASP A 788 22.05 -4.06 29.72
N ASP A 789 22.68 -3.54 30.78
CA ASP A 789 23.83 -4.20 31.41
C ASP A 789 23.49 -5.56 32.02
N SER A 790 22.22 -5.79 32.43
CA SER A 790 21.77 -7.09 32.90
C SER A 790 21.73 -8.14 31.78
N ALA A 791 21.09 -7.81 30.66
CA ALA A 791 20.97 -8.69 29.50
C ALA A 791 22.32 -8.90 28.78
N PHE A 792 23.15 -7.85 28.73
CA PHE A 792 24.47 -7.91 28.09
C PHE A 792 25.48 -8.74 28.90
N ALA A 793 25.36 -8.76 30.23
CA ALA A 793 26.17 -9.65 31.08
C ALA A 793 25.82 -11.13 30.86
N GLU A 794 24.54 -11.48 30.71
CA GLU A 794 24.12 -12.85 30.33
C GLU A 794 24.53 -13.23 28.90
N ARG A 795 24.43 -12.28 27.95
CA ARG A 795 24.57 -12.52 26.51
C ARG A 795 25.41 -11.42 25.83
N PRO A 796 26.75 -11.45 25.99
CA PRO A 796 27.63 -10.41 25.43
C PRO A 796 27.75 -10.53 23.89
N ILE A 797 26.88 -9.82 23.18
CA ILE A 797 26.85 -9.78 21.72
C ILE A 797 28.05 -9.02 21.12
N LYS A 798 28.48 -9.43 19.92
CA LYS A 798 29.55 -8.82 19.11
C LYS A 798 29.02 -8.23 17.80
N TYR A 799 28.01 -8.85 17.22
CA TYR A 799 27.39 -8.44 15.95
C TYR A 799 25.87 -8.35 16.10
N LEU A 800 25.29 -7.22 15.68
CA LEU A 800 23.86 -7.07 15.50
C LEU A 800 23.55 -6.97 14.01
N VAL A 801 22.87 -7.99 13.48
CA VAL A 801 22.39 -8.04 12.09
C VAL A 801 20.95 -7.56 12.03
N LEU A 802 20.69 -6.45 11.34
CA LEU A 802 19.34 -6.01 11.01
C LEU A 802 19.00 -6.48 9.59
N ASP A 803 17.93 -7.26 9.45
CA ASP A 803 17.41 -7.69 8.17
C ASP A 803 16.30 -6.74 7.71
N LEU A 804 16.61 -5.98 6.67
CA LEU A 804 15.74 -4.99 6.04
C LEU A 804 14.97 -5.58 4.84
N TYR A 805 15.07 -6.87 4.51
CA TYR A 805 14.49 -7.44 3.28
C TYR A 805 13.00 -7.11 3.09
N HIS A 806 12.21 -7.20 4.18
CA HIS A 806 10.78 -6.86 4.20
C HIS A 806 10.46 -5.38 4.50
N VAL A 807 11.46 -4.51 4.58
CA VAL A 807 11.28 -3.06 4.66
C VAL A 807 10.97 -2.50 3.27
N THR A 808 9.90 -1.71 3.20
CA THR A 808 9.35 -1.10 1.97
C THR A 808 9.92 0.29 1.70
N GLY A 809 10.26 1.02 2.75
CA GLY A 809 10.79 2.38 2.73
C GLY A 809 11.03 2.88 4.15
N LEU A 810 11.61 4.08 4.28
CA LEU A 810 11.82 4.76 5.56
C LEU A 810 11.69 6.28 5.44
N ASP A 811 11.35 6.95 6.54
CA ASP A 811 11.38 8.40 6.68
C ASP A 811 12.70 8.93 7.27
N TYR A 812 12.85 10.26 7.30
CA TYR A 812 14.02 10.94 7.87
C TYR A 812 14.26 10.53 9.34
N SER A 813 13.20 10.53 10.16
CA SER A 813 13.28 10.24 11.60
C SER A 813 13.68 8.79 11.89
N ALA A 814 13.32 7.83 11.05
CA ALA A 814 13.81 6.47 11.13
C ALA A 814 15.30 6.35 10.79
N GLY A 815 15.80 7.15 9.84
CA GLY A 815 17.23 7.29 9.57
C GLY A 815 18.02 7.86 10.76
N GLU A 816 17.51 8.93 11.37
CA GLU A 816 18.08 9.53 12.59
C GLU A 816 18.08 8.57 13.78
N ALA A 817 16.99 7.80 13.96
CA ALA A 817 16.91 6.75 14.96
C ALA A 817 17.92 5.62 14.68
N PHE A 818 18.13 5.20 13.43
CA PHE A 818 19.18 4.24 13.09
C PHE A 818 20.59 4.76 13.36
N ASN A 819 20.88 6.05 13.13
CA ASN A 819 22.15 6.67 13.48
C ASN A 819 22.34 6.68 15.02
N THR A 820 21.28 6.97 15.77
CA THR A 820 21.28 6.90 17.25
C THR A 820 21.47 5.48 17.77
N ILE A 821 20.81 4.48 17.16
CA ILE A 821 21.04 3.06 17.41
C ILE A 821 22.51 2.68 17.14
N SER A 822 23.09 3.15 16.02
CA SER A 822 24.48 2.85 15.67
C SER A 822 25.47 3.40 16.71
N ARG A 823 25.26 4.64 17.18
CA ARG A 823 26.05 5.23 18.29
C ARG A 823 25.90 4.46 19.61
N LEU A 824 24.69 4.00 19.94
CA LEU A 824 24.45 3.20 21.16
C LEU A 824 25.13 1.82 21.11
N LEU A 825 25.27 1.23 19.92
CA LEU A 825 25.96 -0.05 19.71
C LEU A 825 27.49 0.12 19.73
N ASP A 826 27.99 1.18 19.11
CA ASP A 826 29.42 1.50 19.07
C ASP A 826 29.99 1.80 20.48
N ASN A 827 29.23 2.52 21.32
CA ASN A 827 29.55 2.73 22.74
C ASN A 827 29.67 1.42 23.57
N LYS A 828 29.13 0.30 23.09
CA LYS A 828 29.29 -1.05 23.68
C LYS A 828 30.23 -1.93 22.85
N GLY A 829 30.88 -1.37 21.83
CA GLY A 829 31.77 -2.05 20.89
C GLY A 829 31.08 -3.15 20.08
N ILE A 830 29.82 -2.97 19.68
CA ILE A 830 29.01 -3.94 18.93
C ILE A 830 28.92 -3.50 17.48
N VAL A 831 29.33 -4.36 16.55
CA VAL A 831 29.32 -4.04 15.12
C VAL A 831 27.90 -4.19 14.57
N MET A 832 27.38 -3.10 13.97
CA MET A 832 26.07 -3.06 13.32
C MET A 832 26.20 -3.47 11.84
N VAL A 833 25.42 -4.46 11.44
CA VAL A 833 25.38 -5.00 10.07
C VAL A 833 23.97 -4.88 9.52
N LEU A 834 23.82 -4.25 8.36
CA LEU A 834 22.55 -4.14 7.65
C LEU A 834 22.49 -5.17 6.52
N SER A 835 21.35 -5.81 6.33
CA SER A 835 21.18 -6.89 5.34
C SER A 835 19.85 -6.81 4.59
N GLY A 836 19.76 -7.43 3.41
CA GLY A 836 18.51 -7.56 2.65
C GLY A 836 18.11 -6.35 1.80
N LYS A 837 18.92 -5.29 1.77
CA LYS A 837 18.79 -4.15 0.85
C LYS A 837 20.17 -3.77 0.32
N ASP A 838 20.25 -3.59 -0.99
CA ASP A 838 21.44 -3.09 -1.67
C ASP A 838 21.66 -1.59 -1.37
N ALA A 839 22.91 -1.12 -1.41
CA ALA A 839 23.26 0.28 -1.14
C ALA A 839 22.59 1.25 -2.12
N GLU A 840 22.42 0.85 -3.39
CA GLU A 840 21.77 1.65 -4.43
C GLU A 840 20.23 1.53 -4.43
N SER A 841 19.66 0.68 -3.56
CA SER A 841 18.21 0.67 -3.34
C SER A 841 17.74 2.01 -2.74
N GLU A 842 16.45 2.33 -2.88
CA GLU A 842 15.88 3.54 -2.27
C GLU A 842 16.10 3.58 -0.74
N VAL A 843 15.97 2.43 -0.08
CA VAL A 843 16.27 2.29 1.36
C VAL A 843 17.75 2.55 1.65
N GLY A 844 18.67 1.96 0.87
CA GLY A 844 20.12 2.12 1.05
C GLY A 844 20.59 3.56 0.81
N ARG A 845 20.11 4.20 -0.27
CA ARG A 845 20.42 5.60 -0.59
C ARG A 845 19.86 6.56 0.45
N ASN A 846 18.66 6.29 1.00
CA ASN A 846 18.13 7.10 2.10
C ASN A 846 18.96 6.93 3.38
N LEU A 847 19.39 5.72 3.75
CA LEU A 847 20.28 5.50 4.91
C LEU A 847 21.61 6.25 4.76
N ARG A 848 22.27 6.13 3.60
CA ARG A 848 23.53 6.83 3.29
C ARG A 848 23.34 8.36 3.35
N ALA A 849 22.23 8.88 2.81
CA ALA A 849 21.90 10.30 2.89
C ALA A 849 21.69 10.81 4.32
N MET A 850 21.34 9.93 5.28
CA MET A 850 21.23 10.23 6.71
C MET A 850 22.53 9.98 7.50
N GLY A 851 23.66 9.78 6.81
CA GLY A 851 25.00 9.64 7.39
C GLY A 851 25.39 8.22 7.82
N LEU A 852 24.54 7.21 7.60
CA LEU A 852 24.85 5.82 7.93
C LEU A 852 25.72 5.20 6.84
N GLY A 853 27.02 5.09 7.13
CA GLY A 853 28.02 4.56 6.19
C GLY A 853 28.57 5.59 5.19
N ASN A 854 28.68 6.86 5.60
CA ASN A 854 29.50 7.86 4.90
C ASN A 854 30.93 7.85 5.45
N GLU A 855 31.91 8.07 4.57
CA GLU A 855 33.35 8.02 4.89
C GLU A 855 33.78 9.15 5.84
N ASP A 856 33.05 10.27 5.89
CA ASP A 856 33.32 11.43 6.77
C ASP A 856 33.15 11.12 8.27
N ASN A 857 32.45 10.03 8.63
CA ASN A 857 32.29 9.56 10.01
C ASN A 857 33.28 8.42 10.30
N GLU A 858 34.57 8.74 10.43
CA GLU A 858 35.66 7.76 10.66
C GLU A 858 35.45 6.83 11.88
N SER A 859 34.52 7.15 12.79
CA SER A 859 34.27 6.42 14.03
C SER A 859 33.32 5.22 13.93
N ILE A 860 32.32 5.19 13.02
CA ILE A 860 31.19 4.25 13.12
C ILE A 860 31.02 3.38 11.87
N GLU A 861 31.62 2.18 11.90
CA GLU A 861 31.70 1.27 10.75
C GLU A 861 30.41 0.42 10.54
N VAL A 862 29.37 1.02 9.95
CA VAL A 862 28.14 0.30 9.54
C VAL A 862 28.36 -0.46 8.23
N THR A 863 28.28 -1.79 8.28
CA THR A 863 28.47 -2.64 7.09
C THR A 863 27.11 -2.98 6.44
N LEU A 864 26.89 -2.56 5.19
CA LEU A 864 25.71 -2.96 4.38
C LEU A 864 26.04 -4.18 3.51
N LEU A 865 25.17 -5.19 3.52
CA LEU A 865 25.31 -6.44 2.76
C LEU A 865 24.00 -6.82 2.04
N PRO A 866 24.07 -7.49 0.87
CA PRO A 866 22.90 -7.66 0.00
C PRO A 866 21.83 -8.59 0.58
N ASP A 867 22.20 -9.55 1.42
CA ASP A 867 21.32 -10.60 1.94
C ASP A 867 21.78 -11.11 3.33
N LEU A 868 20.88 -11.80 4.03
CA LEU A 868 21.12 -12.32 5.38
C LEU A 868 22.20 -13.42 5.43
N ASN A 869 22.35 -14.26 4.39
CA ASN A 869 23.43 -15.25 4.37
C ASN A 869 24.79 -14.56 4.26
N SER A 870 24.94 -13.57 3.37
CA SER A 870 26.18 -12.78 3.24
C SER A 870 26.53 -12.05 4.54
N ALA A 871 25.54 -11.55 5.28
CA ALA A 871 25.76 -10.98 6.61
C ALA A 871 26.27 -12.00 7.64
N LEU A 872 25.65 -13.18 7.71
CA LEU A 872 26.08 -14.26 8.59
C LEU A 872 27.46 -14.80 8.20
N GLU A 873 27.74 -14.95 6.90
CA GLU A 873 29.04 -15.37 6.37
C GLU A 873 30.14 -14.39 6.77
N SER A 874 29.90 -13.08 6.64
CA SER A 874 30.84 -12.04 7.07
C SER A 874 31.10 -12.07 8.58
N CYS A 875 30.06 -12.19 9.41
CA CYS A 875 30.20 -12.25 10.87
C CYS A 875 30.95 -13.51 11.32
N GLU A 876 30.67 -14.67 10.72
CA GLU A 876 31.36 -15.93 11.00
C GLU A 876 32.84 -15.91 10.57
N ASN A 877 33.16 -15.25 9.46
CA ASN A 877 34.54 -15.09 8.99
C ASN A 877 35.37 -14.21 9.94
N GLU A 878 34.80 -13.11 10.45
CA GLU A 878 35.44 -12.28 11.47
C GLU A 878 35.59 -12.98 12.83
N LEU A 879 34.72 -13.94 13.16
CA LEU A 879 34.92 -14.83 14.30
C LEU A 879 36.09 -15.79 14.04
N LEU A 880 36.12 -16.44 12.87
CA LEU A 880 37.16 -17.40 12.47
C LEU A 880 38.58 -16.80 12.45
N LYS A 881 38.76 -15.51 12.17
CA LYS A 881 40.08 -14.84 12.29
C LYS A 881 40.75 -15.11 13.65
N THR A 882 39.99 -15.09 14.74
CA THR A 882 40.50 -15.35 16.11
C THR A 882 41.04 -16.78 16.29
N LEU A 883 40.42 -17.76 15.63
CA LEU A 883 40.88 -19.16 15.62
C LEU A 883 42.25 -19.27 14.93
N TYR A 884 42.42 -18.63 13.78
CA TYR A 884 43.68 -18.65 13.02
C TYR A 884 44.82 -17.91 13.73
N THR A 885 44.57 -16.74 14.35
CA THR A 885 45.58 -16.05 15.16
C THR A 885 46.05 -16.92 16.32
N SER A 886 45.12 -17.61 17.00
CA SER A 886 45.42 -18.53 18.10
C SER A 886 46.22 -19.76 17.63
N GLN A 887 45.92 -20.28 16.44
CA GLN A 887 46.64 -21.38 15.80
C GLN A 887 48.09 -20.98 15.43
N GLU A 888 48.30 -19.76 14.92
CA GLU A 888 49.63 -19.27 14.55
C GLU A 888 50.51 -18.99 15.79
N ALA A 889 49.93 -18.43 16.87
CA ALA A 889 50.63 -18.24 18.13
C ALA A 889 51.18 -19.57 18.70
N LEU A 890 50.35 -20.62 18.73
CA LEU A 890 50.75 -21.97 19.15
C LEU A 890 51.87 -22.55 18.25
N HIS A 891 51.79 -22.35 16.93
CA HIS A 891 52.81 -22.84 16.01
C HIS A 891 54.16 -22.13 16.18
N ASN A 892 54.15 -20.81 16.41
CA ASN A 892 55.37 -20.01 16.56
C ASN A 892 56.06 -20.26 17.91
N GLY A 893 55.29 -20.51 18.99
CA GLY A 893 55.83 -20.99 20.26
C GLY A 893 56.55 -22.34 20.11
N SER A 894 55.98 -23.26 19.33
CA SER A 894 56.59 -24.58 19.05
C SER A 894 57.91 -24.53 18.26
N ARG A 895 58.28 -23.38 17.65
CA ARG A 895 59.57 -23.20 16.97
C ARG A 895 60.68 -22.67 17.88
N HIS A 896 60.35 -22.16 19.06
CA HIS A 896 61.29 -21.57 20.02
C HIS A 896 61.50 -22.48 21.24
N ALA A 897 61.65 -23.79 21.01
CA ALA A 897 62.18 -24.69 22.03
C ALA A 897 63.65 -24.34 22.29
N PRO A 898 64.06 -24.00 23.54
CA PRO A 898 65.40 -23.52 23.80
C PRO A 898 66.45 -24.62 23.60
N THR A 899 67.41 -24.37 22.71
CA THR A 899 68.62 -25.20 22.60
C THR A 899 69.47 -25.03 23.85
N ALA A 900 69.56 -26.07 24.68
CA ALA A 900 70.03 -26.02 26.07
C ALA A 900 71.56 -25.86 26.24
N ASN A 901 72.21 -24.96 25.50
CA ASN A 901 73.64 -24.64 25.59
C ASN A 901 73.95 -23.19 25.18
N LEU A 902 73.46 -22.20 25.95
CA LEU A 902 74.07 -20.86 26.08
C LEU A 902 73.31 -20.05 27.14
N ASP A 903 73.81 -20.02 28.38
CA ASP A 903 73.32 -19.12 29.42
C ASP A 903 73.78 -17.68 29.13
N VAL A 904 72.86 -16.88 28.56
CA VAL A 904 72.98 -15.42 28.50
C VAL A 904 71.75 -14.84 29.22
N PRO A 905 71.91 -14.05 30.30
CA PRO A 905 70.78 -13.45 31.02
C PRO A 905 70.07 -12.35 30.22
N SER A 906 69.32 -12.73 29.19
CA SER A 906 68.28 -11.85 28.63
C SER A 906 67.26 -11.53 29.72
N LYS A 907 66.98 -10.25 29.95
CA LYS A 907 65.83 -9.84 30.77
C LYS A 907 64.56 -10.52 30.21
N PRO A 908 63.60 -10.92 31.06
CA PRO A 908 62.33 -11.42 30.57
C PRO A 908 61.52 -10.27 29.97
N ASP A 909 61.63 -10.08 28.65
CA ASP A 909 60.71 -9.24 27.90
C ASP A 909 59.30 -9.84 28.03
N ARG A 910 58.51 -9.27 28.94
CA ARG A 910 57.07 -9.53 29.09
C ARG A 910 56.29 -8.85 27.95
N GLY A 911 56.66 -9.22 26.72
CA GLY A 911 56.18 -8.60 25.49
C GLY A 911 54.73 -8.96 25.17
N SER A 912 53.82 -8.00 25.39
CA SER A 912 52.48 -7.88 24.78
C SER A 912 51.38 -8.91 25.09
N PHE A 913 51.66 -10.17 25.44
CA PHE A 913 50.64 -11.23 25.41
C PHE A 913 49.71 -11.35 26.64
N ASP A 914 50.15 -10.98 27.84
CA ASP A 914 49.39 -11.24 29.10
C ASP A 914 48.51 -10.07 29.60
N LEU A 915 48.48 -8.92 28.91
CA LEU A 915 47.91 -7.66 29.45
C LEU A 915 46.61 -7.16 28.79
N VAL A 916 45.98 -7.91 27.88
CA VAL A 916 44.77 -7.47 27.14
C VAL A 916 43.64 -8.53 27.17
N ILE A 917 43.17 -8.89 28.36
CA ILE A 917 42.17 -9.97 28.60
C ILE A 917 40.90 -9.40 29.30
N ASN A 918 40.54 -8.16 28.94
CA ASN A 918 39.61 -7.30 29.72
C ASN A 918 38.14 -7.34 29.26
N SER A 919 37.68 -8.38 28.54
CA SER A 919 36.23 -8.50 28.25
C SER A 919 35.77 -9.97 28.16
N PRO A 920 34.66 -10.37 28.84
CA PRO A 920 34.14 -11.74 28.77
C PRO A 920 33.91 -12.22 27.32
N ARG A 921 33.53 -11.27 26.45
CA ARG A 921 33.32 -11.47 25.01
C ARG A 921 34.59 -11.93 24.28
N ARG A 922 35.74 -11.24 24.46
CA ARG A 922 37.03 -11.67 23.86
C ARG A 922 37.55 -12.94 24.53
N ASN A 923 37.43 -13.04 25.85
CA ASN A 923 37.94 -14.19 26.61
C ASN A 923 37.30 -15.50 26.11
N HIS A 924 35.97 -15.50 25.89
CA HIS A 924 35.26 -16.62 25.29
C HIS A 924 35.73 -16.96 23.86
N LEU A 925 36.04 -15.97 23.02
CA LEU A 925 36.52 -16.23 21.65
C LEU A 925 37.89 -16.94 21.64
N HIS A 926 38.76 -16.64 22.60
CA HIS A 926 40.06 -17.29 22.76
C HIS A 926 39.97 -18.63 23.49
N GLU A 927 39.06 -18.77 24.46
CA GLU A 927 38.79 -20.04 25.13
C GLU A 927 38.23 -21.09 24.15
N ALA A 928 37.18 -20.74 23.40
CA ALA A 928 36.63 -21.60 22.36
C ALA A 928 37.67 -21.93 21.27
N ALA A 929 38.55 -20.99 20.92
CA ALA A 929 39.63 -21.23 19.95
C ALA A 929 40.65 -22.23 20.51
N ARG A 930 41.02 -22.09 21.78
CA ARG A 930 41.91 -23.02 22.49
C ARG A 930 41.29 -24.42 22.60
N ASN A 931 39.99 -24.52 22.88
CA ASN A 931 39.27 -25.79 22.96
C ASN A 931 39.22 -26.50 21.60
N ALA A 932 38.79 -25.79 20.56
CA ALA A 932 38.75 -26.32 19.19
C ALA A 932 40.14 -26.75 18.69
N LEU A 933 41.19 -25.99 19.01
CA LEU A 933 42.57 -26.34 18.64
C LEU A 933 43.14 -27.50 19.47
N ALA A 934 42.84 -27.60 20.77
CA ALA A 934 43.25 -28.73 21.61
C ALA A 934 42.63 -30.06 21.13
N ASN A 935 41.33 -30.03 20.78
CA ASN A 935 40.63 -31.15 20.14
C ASN A 935 41.19 -31.51 18.75
N THR A 936 41.85 -30.55 18.07
CA THR A 936 42.47 -30.74 16.76
C THR A 936 43.93 -31.25 16.86
N GLU A 937 44.67 -30.88 17.90
CA GLU A 937 46.05 -31.33 18.15
C GLU A 937 46.11 -32.76 18.68
N SER A 938 45.20 -33.16 19.59
CA SER A 938 45.10 -34.52 20.12
C SER A 938 44.82 -35.57 19.03
N SER A 939 44.23 -35.14 17.92
CA SER A 939 43.88 -35.97 16.76
C SER A 939 44.99 -36.10 15.70
N GLY A 940 46.22 -35.68 15.98
CA GLY A 940 47.38 -36.04 15.16
C GLY A 940 47.58 -35.26 13.84
N THR A 941 46.91 -34.13 13.65
CA THR A 941 47.01 -33.29 12.43
C THR A 941 48.44 -32.93 11.99
N LYS A 942 49.37 -32.75 12.95
CA LYS A 942 50.82 -32.56 12.67
C LYS A 942 51.49 -33.76 11.96
N ARG A 943 51.00 -34.99 12.15
CA ARG A 943 51.47 -36.22 11.48
C ARG A 943 51.03 -36.22 10.00
N TRP A 944 49.81 -35.79 9.74
CA TRP A 944 49.13 -35.92 8.44
C TRP A 944 49.63 -34.93 7.38
N GLN A 945 50.27 -33.83 7.77
CA GLN A 945 50.91 -32.88 6.84
C GLN A 945 51.94 -33.56 5.91
N SER A 946 52.53 -34.68 6.33
CA SER A 946 53.50 -35.45 5.54
C SER A 946 52.88 -36.35 4.45
N PHE A 947 51.56 -36.58 4.47
CA PHE A 947 50.89 -37.47 3.53
C PHE A 947 50.47 -36.75 2.23
N LYS A 948 50.47 -37.52 1.13
CA LYS A 948 49.98 -37.07 -0.18
C LYS A 948 48.46 -37.10 -0.24
N GLU A 949 47.89 -36.22 -1.04
CA GLU A 949 46.47 -36.25 -1.37
C GLU A 949 46.10 -37.48 -2.20
N PRO A 950 44.88 -38.03 -2.04
CA PRO A 950 43.75 -37.52 -1.25
C PRO A 950 43.74 -37.96 0.23
N LEU A 951 44.70 -38.76 0.72
CA LEU A 951 44.64 -39.34 2.07
C LEU A 951 44.53 -38.27 3.16
N ARG A 952 45.34 -37.21 3.04
CA ARG A 952 45.37 -36.07 3.97
C ARG A 952 44.03 -35.34 4.00
N LEU A 953 43.47 -34.99 2.83
CA LEU A 953 42.16 -34.39 2.68
C LEU A 953 41.04 -35.29 3.26
N MET A 954 41.09 -36.60 3.03
CA MET A 954 40.14 -37.55 3.62
C MET A 954 40.20 -37.54 5.16
N LEU A 955 41.41 -37.61 5.75
CA LEU A 955 41.60 -37.57 7.19
C LEU A 955 41.14 -36.24 7.80
N GLN A 956 41.37 -35.11 7.12
CA GLN A 956 40.91 -33.78 7.55
C GLN A 956 39.39 -33.58 7.43
N ILE A 957 38.74 -34.15 6.42
CA ILE A 957 37.28 -34.09 6.26
C ILE A 957 36.57 -35.04 7.23
N PHE A 958 37.14 -36.21 7.51
CA PHE A 958 36.52 -37.23 8.36
C PHE A 958 36.91 -37.12 9.85
N GLN A 959 37.73 -36.13 10.22
CA GLN A 959 38.13 -35.84 11.60
C GLN A 959 36.90 -35.58 12.48
N GLY A 960 36.82 -36.27 13.63
CA GLY A 960 35.64 -36.25 14.52
C GLY A 960 34.43 -37.05 14.03
N LEU A 961 34.40 -37.46 12.75
CA LEU A 961 33.30 -38.22 12.16
C LEU A 961 33.56 -39.72 12.11
N SER A 962 34.82 -40.15 12.09
CA SER A 962 35.24 -41.55 12.15
C SER A 962 36.48 -41.74 13.04
N GLU A 963 36.54 -42.88 13.74
CA GLU A 963 37.63 -43.27 14.64
C GLU A 963 38.70 -44.13 13.92
N ARG A 964 38.71 -44.14 12.59
CA ARG A 964 39.58 -45.02 11.79
C ARG A 964 40.92 -44.37 11.43
N ASN A 965 42.01 -45.08 11.73
CA ASN A 965 43.40 -44.68 11.49
C ASN A 965 43.75 -44.50 10.00
N GLU A 966 44.95 -43.97 9.73
CA GLU A 966 45.39 -43.62 8.38
C GLU A 966 45.52 -44.82 7.45
N ASP A 967 46.01 -45.96 7.96
CA ASP A 967 46.12 -47.22 7.20
C ASP A 967 44.75 -47.75 6.72
N PHE A 968 43.68 -47.48 7.48
CA PHE A 968 42.32 -47.86 7.10
C PHE A 968 41.89 -47.10 5.85
N TRP A 969 42.12 -45.77 5.83
CA TRP A 969 41.71 -44.87 4.76
C TRP A 969 42.66 -44.89 3.55
N PHE A 970 43.93 -45.26 3.70
CA PHE A 970 44.85 -45.43 2.57
C PHE A 970 44.30 -46.43 1.54
N ARG A 971 43.57 -47.45 1.98
CA ARG A 971 42.89 -48.43 1.11
C ARG A 971 41.84 -47.80 0.18
N ALA A 972 41.28 -46.64 0.54
CA ALA A 972 40.31 -45.90 -0.28
C ALA A 972 40.96 -45.04 -1.38
N VAL A 973 42.25 -44.70 -1.26
CA VAL A 973 42.93 -43.74 -2.15
C VAL A 973 42.85 -44.14 -3.64
N GLY A 974 43.01 -45.43 -3.94
CA GLY A 974 42.99 -45.95 -5.31
C GLY A 974 41.64 -45.84 -6.06
N TYR A 975 40.57 -45.41 -5.38
CA TYR A 975 39.23 -45.24 -5.96
C TYR A 975 38.87 -43.78 -6.26
N PHE A 976 39.78 -42.83 -5.97
CA PHE A 976 39.61 -41.41 -6.26
C PHE A 976 40.51 -40.95 -7.41
N SER A 977 39.96 -40.11 -8.27
CA SER A 977 40.64 -39.48 -9.41
C SER A 977 40.73 -37.97 -9.21
N ARG A 978 41.93 -37.38 -9.38
CA ARG A 978 42.11 -35.93 -9.24
C ARG A 978 41.59 -35.22 -10.50
N MET A 979 40.67 -34.28 -10.30
CA MET A 979 40.05 -33.46 -11.34
C MET A 979 40.36 -31.98 -11.09
N GLU A 980 40.55 -31.23 -12.17
CA GLU A 980 40.69 -29.77 -12.13
C GLU A 980 39.58 -29.14 -12.97
N TYR A 981 38.99 -28.04 -12.47
CA TYR A 981 37.88 -27.33 -13.11
C TYR A 981 38.09 -25.82 -13.03
N GLN A 982 37.88 -25.13 -14.14
CA GLN A 982 37.96 -23.66 -14.20
C GLN A 982 36.69 -23.00 -13.65
N ALA A 983 36.80 -21.77 -13.16
CA ALA A 983 35.67 -20.94 -12.76
C ALA A 983 34.61 -20.84 -13.87
N GLY A 984 33.33 -20.85 -13.47
CA GLY A 984 32.17 -20.92 -14.37
C GLY A 984 31.76 -22.34 -14.81
N THR A 985 32.60 -23.37 -14.61
CA THR A 985 32.25 -24.75 -14.99
C THR A 985 31.06 -25.27 -14.20
N VAL A 986 30.09 -25.91 -14.86
CA VAL A 986 29.00 -26.64 -14.20
C VAL A 986 29.43 -28.08 -13.94
N LEU A 987 29.46 -28.54 -12.69
CA LEU A 987 29.85 -29.90 -12.33
C LEU A 987 28.74 -30.93 -12.57
N PHE A 988 27.50 -30.53 -12.33
CA PHE A 988 26.27 -31.27 -12.60
C PHE A 988 25.06 -30.35 -12.39
N THR A 989 23.97 -30.65 -13.10
CA THR A 989 22.68 -29.95 -12.99
C THR A 989 21.67 -30.75 -12.18
N ARG A 990 20.71 -30.04 -11.56
CA ARG A 990 19.57 -30.65 -10.88
C ARG A 990 18.82 -31.61 -11.83
N GLY A 991 18.46 -32.79 -11.34
CA GLY A 991 17.71 -33.79 -12.12
C GLY A 991 18.58 -34.70 -13.00
N GLU A 992 19.91 -34.53 -13.03
CA GLU A 992 20.81 -35.55 -13.58
C GLU A 992 21.00 -36.72 -12.61
N PRO A 993 21.26 -37.96 -13.10
CA PRO A 993 21.68 -39.06 -12.24
C PRO A 993 23.05 -38.77 -11.62
N ALA A 994 23.24 -39.19 -10.36
CA ALA A 994 24.46 -38.91 -9.60
C ALA A 994 25.68 -39.73 -10.07
N LYS A 995 26.45 -39.17 -11.02
CA LYS A 995 27.61 -39.83 -11.65
C LYS A 995 28.87 -39.95 -10.76
N GLY A 996 28.96 -39.21 -9.65
CA GLY A 996 30.16 -39.21 -8.79
C GLY A 996 30.01 -38.43 -7.47
N PHE A 997 30.94 -38.70 -6.55
CA PHE A 997 31.14 -38.03 -5.25
C PHE A 997 32.49 -37.31 -5.25
N TYR A 998 32.55 -36.12 -4.64
CA TYR A 998 33.71 -35.23 -4.71
C TYR A 998 34.23 -34.81 -3.32
N LEU A 999 35.55 -34.84 -3.14
CA LEU A 999 36.27 -34.17 -2.05
C LEU A 999 36.94 -32.90 -2.60
N VAL A 1000 36.73 -31.73 -1.98
CA VAL A 1000 37.25 -30.45 -2.50
C VAL A 1000 38.64 -30.17 -1.90
N GLU A 1001 39.70 -30.22 -2.70
CA GLU A 1001 41.09 -29.93 -2.30
C GLU A 1001 41.34 -28.42 -2.24
N LYS A 1002 40.86 -27.68 -3.25
CA LYS A 1002 41.04 -26.24 -3.41
C LYS A 1002 39.88 -25.64 -4.21
N GLY A 1003 39.52 -24.38 -3.96
CA GLY A 1003 38.50 -23.64 -4.70
C GLY A 1003 37.20 -23.42 -3.92
N ILE A 1004 36.18 -22.90 -4.60
CA ILE A 1004 34.80 -22.84 -4.10
C ILE A 1004 33.85 -23.38 -5.16
N LEU A 1005 32.94 -24.25 -4.74
CA LEU A 1005 31.78 -24.68 -5.51
C LEU A 1005 30.53 -23.99 -4.96
N ARG A 1006 29.64 -23.53 -5.82
CA ARG A 1006 28.35 -22.93 -5.46
C ARG A 1006 27.23 -23.89 -5.84
N ALA A 1007 26.46 -24.35 -4.87
CA ALA A 1007 25.31 -25.23 -5.07
C ALA A 1007 24.01 -24.43 -5.00
N ASP A 1008 23.33 -24.30 -6.14
CA ASP A 1008 22.07 -23.58 -6.26
C ASP A 1008 20.90 -24.59 -6.25
N TYR A 1009 20.10 -24.52 -5.17
CA TYR A 1009 18.89 -25.30 -4.93
C TYR A 1009 17.66 -24.48 -5.34
N ASP A 1010 16.74 -25.12 -6.05
CA ASP A 1010 15.57 -24.47 -6.65
C ASP A 1010 14.28 -25.07 -6.06
N MET A 1011 13.86 -24.56 -4.90
CA MET A 1011 12.78 -25.11 -4.10
C MET A 1011 11.44 -24.41 -4.42
N PRO A 1012 10.27 -25.04 -4.20
CA PRO A 1012 8.97 -24.39 -4.37
C PRO A 1012 8.79 -23.10 -3.55
N GLN A 1013 9.52 -22.97 -2.45
CA GLN A 1013 9.53 -21.80 -1.56
C GLN A 1013 10.52 -20.70 -1.99
N GLY A 1014 11.41 -20.96 -2.96
CA GLY A 1014 12.44 -20.02 -3.41
C GLY A 1014 13.77 -20.69 -3.77
N LYS A 1015 14.73 -19.88 -4.23
CA LYS A 1015 16.09 -20.33 -4.51
C LYS A 1015 16.98 -20.17 -3.29
N LEU A 1016 17.76 -21.19 -2.99
CA LEU A 1016 18.77 -21.20 -1.94
C LEU A 1016 20.14 -21.47 -2.57
N THR A 1017 21.14 -20.66 -2.23
CA THR A 1017 22.53 -20.85 -2.63
C THR A 1017 23.35 -21.31 -1.43
N GLU A 1018 24.17 -22.35 -1.61
CA GLU A 1018 25.07 -22.92 -0.60
C GLU A 1018 26.52 -22.84 -1.12
N SER A 1019 27.42 -22.20 -0.36
CA SER A 1019 28.85 -22.15 -0.68
C SER A 1019 29.57 -23.38 -0.11
N ILE A 1020 30.28 -24.12 -0.96
CA ILE A 1020 31.04 -25.32 -0.61
C ILE A 1020 32.54 -25.01 -0.77
N VAL A 1021 33.25 -24.95 0.36
CA VAL A 1021 34.67 -24.56 0.39
C VAL A 1021 35.61 -25.77 0.37
N ALA A 1022 36.89 -25.52 0.11
CA ALA A 1022 37.94 -26.52 0.23
C ALA A 1022 37.98 -27.17 1.63
N GLY A 1023 38.33 -28.47 1.70
CA GLY A 1023 38.30 -29.23 2.96
C GLY A 1023 36.89 -29.69 3.35
N THR A 1024 36.00 -29.88 2.37
CA THR A 1024 34.64 -30.40 2.53
C THR A 1024 34.26 -31.36 1.37
N THR A 1025 33.05 -31.93 1.40
CA THR A 1025 32.54 -32.85 0.37
C THR A 1025 31.42 -32.22 -0.48
N CYS A 1026 31.20 -32.76 -1.68
CA CYS A 1026 30.12 -32.36 -2.58
C CYS A 1026 29.49 -33.56 -3.32
N GLY A 1027 28.17 -33.52 -3.50
CA GLY A 1027 27.39 -34.51 -4.24
C GLY A 1027 27.10 -35.80 -3.47
N GLU A 1028 27.35 -35.80 -2.16
CA GLU A 1028 27.34 -36.93 -1.24
C GLU A 1028 25.99 -37.67 -1.19
N LEU A 1029 24.91 -37.01 -0.76
CA LEU A 1029 23.61 -37.66 -0.59
C LEU A 1029 23.11 -38.32 -1.90
N PRO A 1030 22.96 -37.60 -3.04
CA PRO A 1030 22.44 -38.22 -4.27
C PRO A 1030 23.27 -39.40 -4.78
N PHE A 1031 24.59 -39.36 -4.58
CA PHE A 1031 25.47 -40.43 -5.03
C PHE A 1031 25.27 -41.72 -4.22
N PHE A 1032 25.21 -41.61 -2.89
CA PHE A 1032 25.07 -42.77 -2.01
C PHE A 1032 23.63 -43.28 -1.88
N SER A 1033 22.61 -42.46 -2.14
CA SER A 1033 21.21 -42.91 -2.22
C SER A 1033 20.76 -43.38 -3.61
N GLU A 1034 21.65 -43.35 -4.61
CA GLU A 1034 21.35 -43.60 -6.04
C GLU A 1034 20.15 -42.78 -6.57
N THR A 1035 20.04 -41.51 -6.16
CA THR A 1035 18.97 -40.59 -6.61
C THR A 1035 19.52 -39.49 -7.51
N ASP A 1036 18.64 -38.80 -8.23
CA ASP A 1036 19.02 -37.65 -9.05
C ASP A 1036 19.55 -36.48 -8.21
N ARG A 1037 20.34 -35.60 -8.86
CA ARG A 1037 20.96 -34.43 -8.24
C ARG A 1037 19.90 -33.43 -7.75
N THR A 1038 20.01 -33.06 -6.47
CA THR A 1038 19.08 -32.15 -5.80
C THR A 1038 19.35 -30.66 -6.05
N ALA A 1039 20.56 -30.32 -6.51
CA ALA A 1039 21.00 -28.95 -6.84
C ALA A 1039 21.80 -28.94 -8.13
N THR A 1040 21.90 -27.76 -8.75
CA THR A 1040 22.91 -27.49 -9.79
C THR A 1040 24.16 -26.95 -9.10
N VAL A 1041 25.33 -27.52 -9.40
CA VAL A 1041 26.61 -27.11 -8.78
C VAL A 1041 27.52 -26.50 -9.83
N THR A 1042 28.01 -25.29 -9.55
CA THR A 1042 28.90 -24.51 -10.41
C THR A 1042 30.21 -24.20 -9.68
N VAL A 1043 31.31 -24.05 -10.41
CA VAL A 1043 32.62 -23.66 -9.88
C VAL A 1043 32.67 -22.14 -9.77
N ASP A 1044 32.60 -21.58 -8.57
CA ASP A 1044 32.64 -20.12 -8.34
C ASP A 1044 34.09 -19.58 -8.48
N ARG A 1045 35.09 -20.42 -8.15
CA ARG A 1045 36.54 -20.18 -8.29
C ARG A 1045 37.27 -21.48 -8.62
N ASP A 1046 38.32 -21.39 -9.45
CA ASP A 1046 39.16 -22.52 -9.93
C ASP A 1046 39.37 -23.60 -8.86
N CYS A 1047 38.92 -24.81 -9.18
CA CYS A 1047 38.68 -25.87 -8.21
C CYS A 1047 39.49 -27.12 -8.54
N VAL A 1048 40.15 -27.67 -7.53
CA VAL A 1048 40.74 -29.01 -7.55
C VAL A 1048 39.88 -29.91 -6.67
N ALA A 1049 39.41 -31.03 -7.21
CA ALA A 1049 38.56 -31.97 -6.49
C ALA A 1049 38.88 -33.43 -6.83
N TRP A 1050 38.82 -34.29 -5.83
CA TRP A 1050 39.02 -35.73 -5.99
C TRP A 1050 37.67 -36.42 -6.16
N ARG A 1051 37.45 -37.03 -7.33
CA ARG A 1051 36.20 -37.68 -7.72
C ARG A 1051 36.30 -39.20 -7.57
N MET A 1052 35.38 -39.79 -6.81
CA MET A 1052 35.01 -41.21 -6.94
C MET A 1052 33.77 -41.30 -7.85
N ASP A 1053 33.80 -42.19 -8.84
CA ASP A 1053 32.66 -42.47 -9.73
C ASP A 1053 31.96 -43.79 -9.37
N LYS A 1054 30.86 -44.10 -10.06
CA LYS A 1054 30.03 -45.28 -9.75
C LYS A 1054 30.79 -46.60 -9.90
N GLU A 1055 31.75 -46.69 -10.83
CA GLU A 1055 32.61 -47.87 -11.01
C GLU A 1055 33.67 -47.98 -9.91
N GLY A 1056 34.23 -46.85 -9.46
CA GLY A 1056 35.07 -46.80 -8.26
C GLY A 1056 34.32 -47.27 -7.01
N TRP A 1057 33.09 -46.79 -6.81
CA TRP A 1057 32.24 -47.15 -5.67
C TRP A 1057 31.84 -48.64 -5.67
N GLN A 1058 31.41 -49.18 -6.82
CA GLN A 1058 31.07 -50.60 -6.94
C GLN A 1058 32.28 -51.53 -6.69
N ARG A 1059 33.48 -51.13 -7.13
CA ARG A 1059 34.71 -51.86 -6.79
C ARG A 1059 35.06 -51.75 -5.31
N LEU A 1060 34.98 -50.55 -4.71
CA LEU A 1060 35.21 -50.37 -3.28
C LEU A 1060 34.28 -51.24 -2.42
N GLN A 1061 32.99 -51.30 -2.76
CA GLN A 1061 32.01 -52.17 -2.09
C GLN A 1061 32.35 -53.66 -2.17
N LYS A 1062 32.90 -54.12 -3.30
CA LYS A 1062 33.25 -55.52 -3.54
C LYS A 1062 34.59 -55.90 -2.92
N ASP A 1063 35.58 -55.04 -3.09
CA ASP A 1063 36.98 -55.35 -2.84
C ASP A 1063 37.42 -54.89 -1.43
N GLN A 1064 36.76 -53.91 -0.81
CA GLN A 1064 37.00 -53.37 0.54
C GLN A 1064 35.68 -52.96 1.25
N PRO A 1065 34.78 -53.91 1.55
CA PRO A 1065 33.42 -53.62 2.04
C PRO A 1065 33.37 -52.87 3.38
N ASP A 1066 34.37 -53.04 4.25
CA ASP A 1066 34.47 -52.34 5.53
C ASP A 1066 34.75 -50.84 5.34
N VAL A 1067 35.59 -50.49 4.36
CA VAL A 1067 35.88 -49.10 3.97
C VAL A 1067 34.65 -48.46 3.33
N ALA A 1068 33.93 -49.21 2.48
CA ALA A 1068 32.70 -48.73 1.86
C ALA A 1068 31.61 -48.42 2.91
N GLN A 1069 31.44 -49.29 3.91
CA GLN A 1069 30.45 -49.09 4.99
C GLN A 1069 30.78 -47.86 5.85
N GLU A 1070 32.05 -47.63 6.18
CA GLU A 1070 32.47 -46.48 6.98
C GLU A 1070 32.37 -45.16 6.18
N LEU A 1071 32.75 -45.17 4.89
CA LEU A 1071 32.59 -44.00 4.02
C LEU A 1071 31.12 -43.57 3.87
N LEU A 1072 30.20 -44.55 3.76
CA LEU A 1072 28.76 -44.30 3.76
C LEU A 1072 28.30 -43.70 5.09
N ARG A 1073 28.74 -44.26 6.23
CA ARG A 1073 28.42 -43.75 7.58
C ARG A 1073 28.87 -42.29 7.76
N VAL A 1074 30.08 -41.94 7.36
CA VAL A 1074 30.61 -40.56 7.46
C VAL A 1074 29.83 -39.61 6.54
N SER A 1075 29.50 -40.05 5.32
CA SER A 1075 28.71 -39.26 4.37
C SER A 1075 27.29 -38.97 4.88
N LEU A 1076 26.68 -39.92 5.60
CA LEU A 1076 25.39 -39.71 6.28
C LEU A 1076 25.49 -38.71 7.44
N LYS A 1077 26.56 -38.74 8.25
CA LYS A 1077 26.79 -37.73 9.30
C LYS A 1077 26.89 -36.32 8.71
N LEU A 1078 27.77 -36.12 7.72
CA LEU A 1078 27.94 -34.85 6.99
C LEU A 1078 26.61 -34.34 6.40
N THR A 1079 25.82 -35.22 5.82
CA THR A 1079 24.50 -34.89 5.28
C THR A 1079 23.53 -34.40 6.36
N SER A 1080 23.55 -35.02 7.54
CA SER A 1080 22.68 -34.67 8.67
C SER A 1080 22.99 -33.28 9.23
N GLU A 1081 24.26 -32.99 9.48
CA GLU A 1081 24.74 -31.68 9.98
C GLU A 1081 24.39 -30.55 8.99
N ARG A 1082 24.70 -30.77 7.71
CA ARG A 1082 24.33 -29.88 6.59
C ARG A 1082 22.82 -29.63 6.55
N MET A 1083 22.02 -30.69 6.59
CA MET A 1083 20.56 -30.58 6.47
C MET A 1083 19.96 -29.81 7.65
N SER A 1084 20.51 -29.94 8.86
CA SER A 1084 20.13 -29.14 10.02
C SER A 1084 20.41 -27.65 9.78
N SER A 1085 21.63 -27.29 9.35
CA SER A 1085 22.04 -25.90 9.08
C SER A 1085 21.18 -25.25 7.98
N ILE A 1086 20.92 -25.98 6.88
CA ILE A 1086 20.05 -25.53 5.79
C ILE A 1086 18.60 -25.35 6.28
N THR A 1087 18.07 -26.31 7.04
CA THR A 1087 16.68 -26.26 7.51
C THR A 1087 16.46 -25.08 8.45
N SER A 1088 17.40 -24.80 9.35
CA SER A 1088 17.31 -23.63 10.25
C SER A 1088 17.38 -22.30 9.48
N TYR A 1089 18.27 -22.19 8.49
CA TYR A 1089 18.34 -21.00 7.63
C TYR A 1089 17.05 -20.82 6.81
N ILE A 1090 16.45 -21.89 6.27
CA ILE A 1090 15.16 -21.82 5.55
C ILE A 1090 14.02 -21.40 6.49
N LEU A 1091 13.91 -22.00 7.68
CA LEU A 1091 12.86 -21.67 8.65
C LEU A 1091 12.96 -20.21 9.11
N THR A 1092 14.17 -19.69 9.28
CA THR A 1092 14.40 -18.29 9.71
C THR A 1092 14.45 -17.27 8.57
N THR A 1093 14.58 -17.69 7.31
CA THR A 1093 14.34 -16.81 6.15
C THR A 1093 12.86 -16.73 5.77
N ALA A 1094 12.11 -17.84 5.85
CA ALA A 1094 10.65 -17.86 5.63
C ALA A 1094 9.84 -17.25 6.78
N GLY A 1095 10.42 -17.20 7.99
CA GLY A 1095 9.87 -16.56 9.20
C GLY A 1095 9.78 -15.04 9.10
#